data_AF-A0A5J4V087-F1
#
_entry.id   AF-A0A5J4V087-F1
#
_cell.length_a   1.000
_cell.length_b   1.000
_cell.length_c   1.000
_cell.angle_alpha   90.00
_cell.angle_beta   90.00
_cell.angle_gamma   90.00
#
_symmetry.space_group_name_H-M   'P 1'
#
loop_
_entity.id
_entity.type
_entity.pdbx_description
1 polymer ?
#
loop_
_entity_poly.entity_id
_entity_poly.type
_entity_poly.pdbx_seq_one_letter_code
_entity_poly.pdbx_strand_id
1 'polypeptide(L)'
;MHLLILIQCLFSIQLVRSLSDSEIKGTFESLDVGSSDWVQLLQASSWPGPSMIYMKFTYSSEGLNKLETFQFYDAQYFQYFEEGGVRNIPLFQTLNGHLQITLCQISNVTLEDCSLIKLTGPSSGISTTVSSVELNFCYFLNISLRNSPDFHPCCVILCRVTNISNYASFSVTIGNCMFVSISAGKTDDPTFQMTSASDYAPVMITYKEYPSVQTSECDCNVKFDDSLFISSHGSHTGAIDIRGEIGTVLFNHLLFSRTIAQDGFRYTPDAVYGNVIYVSGSDDIMRMASEYFYLCRSDSDTPKIAVQSSNDMGMFDYLIPDFQQTIVVSVTGSDSIGTGSQQYPLRTVESAVQISNPKKTEFVEKLVDLEEYPITVIIKAGYYIESNMKINSQRISLKGNGINSTFLRNDINSQFNPSVLIQIEPDNNHCKLDITDISFEQQFCDASTTDALILVQYGEVILLRCSFTQFDSSIAHHSPFIQLKEKGSALYDVTFNSGNFSQDTAAVDVVTEGGGQFYNCSFVNIKGAASLRVDLSYVYTGLLLQDCIFHNCTSLPSSSSLSGSTIIVTNTIRDDYSTNQVKIVLNSPVCAFTRCQFTGNTGKSEVKFLGKLMYVGFVQCNIDSTSISYDSLWTSTYWDEIKYYSFGGCSGSASNATLYINSTGLDSGTGTISNPLHSITQAINQKTQGGQSILTLQIGSGTWEDDGLMIGARSISLQGAGVNDTLLMNKITTRIWLACVIGGKLSIQNAGLRQASSSEYYGGMLILRGNGMIEFTNVVFKQREQVINQSSSTIYASAGNIDIIKCSFEKATFINRYDSAIHAATIYCENNFQLLSISQTNISQQYTSFVDPPTANVLRLQKDVEFGSGAIVILNASRL
;
A
#
# COMPACT_ATOMS: atom_id res chain seq x y z
N MET A 1 -7.16 30.78 26.30
CA MET A 1 -6.84 30.45 27.70
C MET A 1 -7.05 28.95 27.82
N HIS A 2 -5.99 28.22 28.22
CA HIS A 2 -5.76 26.77 28.11
C HIS A 2 -5.33 26.28 26.72
N LEU A 3 -4.26 25.51 26.54
CA LEU A 3 -3.00 25.30 27.29
C LEU A 3 -2.01 24.81 26.22
N LEU A 4 -1.06 25.66 25.83
CA LEU A 4 0.12 25.28 25.06
C LEU A 4 0.92 24.28 25.90
N ILE A 5 0.93 23.00 25.53
CA ILE A 5 2.03 22.10 25.91
C ILE A 5 3.06 22.23 24.79
N LEU A 6 3.99 23.16 25.00
CA LEU A 6 5.16 23.39 24.17
C LEU A 6 6.27 22.48 24.72
N ILE A 7 6.52 21.35 24.06
CA ILE A 7 7.65 20.48 24.39
C ILE A 7 8.93 21.19 23.92
N GLN A 8 9.84 21.45 24.85
CA GLN A 8 11.12 22.11 24.61
C GLN A 8 12.15 21.08 24.12
N CYS A 9 12.59 21.17 22.87
CA CYS A 9 13.85 20.55 22.45
C CYS A 9 15.02 21.31 23.10
N LEU A 10 15.69 20.71 24.08
CA LEU A 10 17.00 21.15 24.59
C LEU A 10 18.11 20.32 23.93
N PHE A 11 18.51 20.70 22.71
CA PHE A 11 19.74 20.19 22.11
C PHE A 11 20.95 20.78 22.85
N SER A 12 21.53 20.01 23.77
CA SER A 12 22.88 20.27 24.28
C SER A 12 23.80 19.14 23.82
N ILE A 13 24.29 19.23 22.58
CA ILE A 13 25.30 18.30 22.07
C ILE A 13 26.62 18.63 22.80
N GLN A 14 26.94 17.89 23.86
CA GLN A 14 28.32 17.78 24.33
C GLN A 14 29.01 16.69 23.50
N LEU A 15 29.59 17.09 22.35
CA LEU A 15 30.58 16.25 21.67
C LEU A 15 31.85 16.35 22.53
N VAL A 16 32.25 15.27 23.23
CA VAL A 16 33.44 15.30 24.08
C VAL A 16 34.66 15.12 23.18
N ARG A 17 35.10 16.20 22.51
CA ARG A 17 36.33 16.14 21.71
C ARG A 17 37.51 15.64 22.56
N SER A 18 38.08 14.48 22.21
CA SER A 18 39.51 14.28 22.39
C SER A 18 40.23 15.20 21.41
N LEU A 19 40.80 16.29 21.91
CA LEU A 19 41.58 17.26 21.16
C LEU A 19 42.82 16.59 20.52
N SER A 20 42.71 16.13 19.27
CA SER A 20 43.76 16.19 18.23
C SER A 20 43.32 15.44 16.96
N ASP A 21 43.20 16.17 15.85
CA ASP A 21 43.24 15.77 14.43
C ASP A 21 42.61 14.43 13.96
N SER A 22 41.42 14.51 13.33
CA SER A 22 41.08 13.90 12.00
C SER A 22 39.57 13.98 11.67
N GLU A 23 39.23 14.07 10.38
CA GLU A 23 37.88 14.26 9.82
C GLU A 23 36.91 13.13 10.20
N ILE A 24 35.81 13.46 10.90
CA ILE A 24 34.61 12.61 10.95
C ILE A 24 33.93 12.74 9.58
N LYS A 25 33.82 11.64 8.83
CA LYS A 25 33.15 11.61 7.52
C LYS A 25 31.70 11.14 7.66
N GLY A 26 30.78 11.96 7.18
CA GLY A 26 29.36 11.67 7.16
C GLY A 26 28.60 12.81 6.49
N THR A 27 27.36 12.54 6.09
CA THR A 27 26.45 13.54 5.54
C THR A 27 25.35 13.85 6.54
N PHE A 28 24.99 15.13 6.58
CA PHE A 28 23.79 15.63 7.22
C PHE A 28 22.89 16.21 6.14
N GLU A 29 21.65 15.77 6.12
CA GLU A 29 20.62 16.27 5.20
C GLU A 29 19.48 16.86 6.02
N SER A 30 19.09 18.10 5.70
CA SER A 30 17.84 18.72 6.14
C SER A 30 17.16 19.46 4.99
N LEU A 31 15.83 19.59 5.06
CA LEU A 31 15.03 20.26 4.03
C LEU A 31 15.44 21.73 3.79
N ASP A 32 15.96 22.42 4.81
CA ASP A 32 16.29 23.84 4.74
C ASP A 32 17.75 24.12 4.39
N VAL A 33 18.67 23.18 4.68
CA VAL A 33 20.13 23.39 4.55
C VAL A 33 20.72 22.59 3.37
N GLY A 34 20.01 21.59 2.85
CA GLY A 34 20.53 20.65 1.87
C GLY A 34 21.51 19.64 2.49
N SER A 35 22.23 18.91 1.64
CA SER A 35 23.26 17.96 2.10
C SER A 35 24.55 18.70 2.43
N SER A 36 25.10 18.47 3.63
CA SER A 36 26.40 19.01 4.06
C SER A 36 27.23 17.95 4.75
N ASP A 37 28.56 18.06 4.65
CA ASP A 37 29.46 17.21 5.42
C ASP A 37 29.41 17.59 6.90
N TRP A 38 29.45 16.59 7.80
CA TRP A 38 29.39 16.81 9.25
C TRP A 38 30.42 17.83 9.77
N VAL A 39 31.56 17.96 9.09
CA VAL A 39 32.67 18.86 9.46
C VAL A 39 32.28 20.34 9.33
N GLN A 40 31.32 20.71 8.46
CA GLN A 40 30.95 22.10 8.20
C GLN A 40 29.85 22.67 9.13
N LEU A 41 29.16 21.83 9.91
CA LEU A 41 28.13 22.27 10.87
C LEU A 41 28.68 22.99 12.12
N LEU A 42 30.00 23.08 12.27
CA LEU A 42 30.69 23.43 13.52
C LEU A 42 30.71 24.92 13.92
N GLN A 43 29.95 25.83 13.28
CA GLN A 43 29.90 27.24 13.69
C GLN A 43 28.53 27.95 13.58
N ALA A 44 27.40 27.23 13.47
CA ALA A 44 26.10 27.88 13.64
C ALA A 44 25.79 28.01 15.15
N SER A 45 25.82 29.23 15.67
CA SER A 45 25.46 29.55 17.08
C SER A 45 23.98 29.32 17.42
N SER A 46 23.20 28.83 16.47
CA SER A 46 21.82 28.38 16.64
C SER A 46 21.57 27.24 15.66
N TRP A 47 21.38 26.02 16.18
CA TRP A 47 20.69 24.97 15.43
C TRP A 47 19.34 25.52 14.94
N PRO A 48 18.85 25.13 13.75
CA PRO A 48 17.57 25.61 13.25
C PRO A 48 16.50 25.39 14.32
N GLY A 49 15.72 26.43 14.60
CA GLY A 49 14.63 26.36 15.56
C GLY A 49 13.59 25.29 15.17
N PRO A 50 12.66 24.97 16.08
CA PRO A 50 11.72 23.87 15.93
C PRO A 50 10.68 24.17 14.85
N SER A 51 11.02 23.89 13.60
CA SER A 51 10.08 23.44 12.59
C SER A 51 10.19 21.92 12.52
N MET A 52 9.10 21.22 12.18
CA MET A 52 9.05 19.77 12.00
C MET A 52 9.93 19.31 10.81
N ILE A 53 11.23 19.58 10.88
CA ILE A 53 12.19 19.28 9.82
C ILE A 53 12.83 17.95 10.14
N TYR A 54 12.56 16.99 9.28
CA TYR A 54 13.17 15.67 9.31
C TYR A 54 14.69 15.79 9.09
N MET A 55 15.48 15.23 10.00
CA MET A 55 16.95 15.24 9.91
C MET A 55 17.48 13.86 9.57
N LYS A 56 18.34 13.76 8.55
CA LYS A 56 19.01 12.50 8.20
C LYS A 56 20.51 12.60 8.43
N PHE A 57 21.02 11.62 9.17
CA PHE A 57 22.40 11.50 9.57
C PHE A 57 22.97 10.21 8.97
N THR A 58 23.96 10.33 8.09
CA THR A 58 24.69 9.17 7.54
C THR A 58 26.14 9.26 7.99
N TYR A 59 26.61 8.26 8.74
CA TYR A 59 28.01 8.12 9.14
C TYR A 59 28.69 7.03 8.31
N SER A 60 29.87 7.33 7.77
CA SER A 60 30.69 6.40 6.99
C SER A 60 32.00 6.13 7.71
N SER A 61 32.38 4.86 7.81
CA SER A 61 33.61 4.41 8.48
C SER A 61 34.92 4.77 7.78
N GLU A 62 34.90 5.54 6.70
CA GLU A 62 36.11 6.00 6.00
C GLU A 62 36.92 7.08 6.76
N GLY A 63 36.49 7.46 7.97
CA GLY A 63 37.20 8.38 8.87
C GLY A 63 38.03 7.66 9.95
N LEU A 64 39.08 8.32 10.46
CA LEU A 64 39.96 7.79 11.52
C LEU A 64 39.31 7.82 12.93
N ASN A 65 38.24 8.60 13.14
CA ASN A 65 37.58 8.81 14.42
C ASN A 65 36.15 8.22 14.46
N LYS A 66 35.81 7.53 15.55
CA LYS A 66 34.46 7.02 15.84
C LYS A 66 33.56 8.13 16.38
N LEU A 67 32.29 8.13 15.98
CA LEU A 67 31.28 9.03 16.56
C LEU A 67 31.04 8.68 18.04
N GLU A 68 31.16 9.65 18.93
CA GLU A 68 30.95 9.46 20.38
C GLU A 68 29.48 9.22 20.78
N THR A 69 29.26 8.89 22.05
CA THR A 69 27.93 8.75 22.65
C THR A 69 27.23 10.10 22.74
N PHE A 70 26.01 10.18 22.23
CA PHE A 70 25.18 11.33 22.46
C PHE A 70 24.60 11.35 23.88
N GLN A 71 24.73 12.50 24.54
CA GLN A 71 24.11 12.78 25.83
C GLN A 71 22.90 13.72 25.60
N PHE A 72 21.73 13.14 25.36
CA PHE A 72 20.49 13.91 25.16
C PHE A 72 19.50 13.70 26.32
N TYR A 73 18.66 14.71 26.52
CA TYR A 73 17.48 14.62 27.39
C TYR A 73 16.19 14.36 26.58
N ASP A 74 16.12 14.80 25.32
CA ASP A 74 15.01 14.59 24.39
C ASP A 74 15.54 14.55 22.95
N ALA A 75 15.14 13.56 22.15
CA ALA A 75 15.53 13.38 20.75
C ALA A 75 14.31 13.00 19.90
N GLN A 76 14.03 13.77 18.84
CA GLN A 76 12.83 13.56 18.02
C GLN A 76 13.10 13.80 16.53
N TYR A 77 12.34 13.13 15.65
CA TYR A 77 12.30 13.39 14.19
C TYR A 77 13.64 13.25 13.45
N PHE A 78 14.37 12.16 13.65
CA PHE A 78 15.61 11.91 12.90
C PHE A 78 15.77 10.48 12.37
N GLN A 79 16.59 10.35 11.33
CA GLN A 79 17.13 9.08 10.86
C GLN A 79 18.63 9.01 11.06
N TYR A 80 19.12 7.88 11.54
CA TYR A 80 20.54 7.58 11.68
C TYR A 80 20.91 6.32 10.90
N PHE A 81 21.93 6.44 10.07
CA PHE A 81 22.54 5.37 9.28
C PHE A 81 24.04 5.31 9.57
N GLU A 82 24.57 4.11 9.83
CA GLU A 82 26.00 3.88 10.00
C GLU A 82 26.47 2.82 9.00
N GLU A 83 27.17 3.23 7.94
CA GLU A 83 27.63 2.32 6.89
C GLU A 83 29.09 1.91 7.11
N GLY A 84 29.32 0.61 7.31
CA GLY A 84 30.65 0.01 7.47
C GLY A 84 31.31 0.24 8.84
N GLY A 85 30.70 1.08 9.70
CA GLY A 85 31.19 1.40 11.04
C GLY A 85 30.88 0.33 12.07
N VAL A 86 31.81 0.14 13.02
CA VAL A 86 31.63 -0.73 14.18
C VAL A 86 31.69 0.11 15.45
N ARG A 87 30.57 0.19 16.15
CA ARG A 87 30.48 0.89 17.45
C ARG A 87 30.87 -0.04 18.57
N ASN A 88 31.68 0.49 19.48
CA ASN A 88 32.03 -0.13 20.76
C ASN A 88 31.67 0.77 21.96
N ILE A 89 30.86 1.79 21.70
CA ILE A 89 30.26 2.70 22.67
C ILE A 89 28.80 2.95 22.27
N PRO A 90 27.92 3.25 23.23
CA PRO A 90 26.53 3.54 22.92
C PRO A 90 26.35 4.74 21.99
N LEU A 91 25.29 4.74 21.20
CA LEU A 91 24.83 5.93 20.49
C LEU A 91 24.12 6.88 21.46
N PHE A 92 23.32 6.34 22.39
CA PHE A 92 22.64 7.10 23.43
C PHE A 92 22.93 6.52 24.81
N GLN A 93 23.19 7.38 25.80
CA GLN A 93 23.32 6.96 27.19
C GLN A 93 22.68 7.95 28.15
N THR A 94 21.91 7.43 29.13
CA THR A 94 21.34 8.24 30.22
C THR A 94 22.18 8.11 31.48
N LEU A 95 22.47 9.24 32.15
CA LEU A 95 23.21 9.29 33.42
C LEU A 95 22.35 9.77 34.60
N ASN A 96 21.21 10.44 34.32
CA ASN A 96 20.33 11.08 35.31
C ASN A 96 18.86 10.60 35.23
N GLY A 97 18.59 9.49 34.53
CA GLY A 97 17.28 8.83 34.54
C GLY A 97 16.16 9.49 33.72
N HIS A 98 16.41 10.55 32.94
CA HIS A 98 15.42 11.10 32.00
C HIS A 98 15.94 11.05 30.55
N LEU A 99 15.14 10.45 29.68
CA LEU A 99 15.37 10.42 28.23
C LEU A 99 14.04 10.20 27.51
N GLN A 100 13.76 11.04 26.54
CA GLN A 100 12.67 10.82 25.59
C GLN A 100 13.25 10.66 24.18
N ILE A 101 12.92 9.57 23.48
CA ILE A 101 13.23 9.42 22.04
C ILE A 101 11.91 9.14 21.32
N THR A 102 11.53 10.00 20.38
CA THR A 102 10.23 9.90 19.70
C THR A 102 10.35 10.03 18.19
N LEU A 103 9.67 9.18 17.40
CA LEU A 103 9.60 9.31 15.93
C LEU A 103 10.99 9.27 15.26
N CYS A 104 11.76 8.22 15.55
CA CYS A 104 13.15 8.09 15.09
C CYS A 104 13.39 6.77 14.36
N GLN A 105 14.31 6.76 13.40
CA GLN A 105 14.75 5.53 12.72
C GLN A 105 16.27 5.39 12.83
N ILE A 106 16.73 4.23 13.30
CA ILE A 106 18.14 3.91 13.43
C ILE A 106 18.40 2.61 12.68
N SER A 107 19.32 2.63 11.71
CA SER A 107 19.51 1.47 10.85
C SER A 107 20.94 1.21 10.39
N ASN A 108 21.19 -0.04 9.99
CA ASN A 108 22.46 -0.56 9.46
C ASN A 108 23.65 -0.51 10.43
N VAL A 109 23.41 -0.41 11.74
CA VAL A 109 24.46 -0.28 12.75
C VAL A 109 25.10 -1.63 13.09
N THR A 110 26.43 -1.68 13.21
CA THR A 110 27.14 -2.81 13.83
C THR A 110 27.63 -2.43 15.23
N LEU A 111 27.27 -3.22 16.23
CA LEU A 111 27.68 -3.09 17.63
C LEU A 111 28.68 -4.19 17.99
N GLU A 112 29.74 -3.83 18.70
CA GLU A 112 30.72 -4.74 19.28
C GLU A 112 30.92 -4.42 20.76
N ASP A 113 30.62 -5.38 21.64
CA ASP A 113 30.77 -5.22 23.10
C ASP A 113 30.11 -3.94 23.65
N CYS A 114 28.98 -3.54 23.07
CA CYS A 114 28.24 -2.37 23.51
C CYS A 114 26.74 -2.47 23.20
N SER A 115 25.97 -1.53 23.75
CA SER A 115 24.55 -1.38 23.48
C SER A 115 24.28 -0.10 22.70
N LEU A 116 23.38 -0.09 21.73
CA LEU A 116 23.06 1.13 20.96
C LEU A 116 22.49 2.22 21.88
N ILE A 117 21.56 1.84 22.75
CA ILE A 117 20.96 2.71 23.76
C ILE A 117 21.24 2.09 25.13
N LYS A 118 21.89 2.86 26.01
CA LYS A 118 22.15 2.46 27.39
C LYS A 118 21.37 3.33 28.37
N LEU A 119 20.34 2.75 28.97
CA LEU A 119 19.50 3.40 29.97
C LEU A 119 20.03 3.03 31.35
N THR A 120 20.46 4.01 32.13
CA THR A 120 20.89 3.79 33.52
C THR A 120 20.04 4.66 34.45
N GLY A 121 19.59 4.07 35.56
CA GLY A 121 18.96 4.83 36.64
C GLY A 121 19.89 5.92 37.23
N PRO A 122 19.33 6.95 37.88
CA PRO A 122 20.11 8.04 38.49
C PRO A 122 21.14 7.53 39.51
N SER A 123 22.23 8.29 39.69
CA SER A 123 23.39 7.89 40.49
C SER A 123 23.47 8.51 41.90
N SER A 124 22.66 9.52 42.22
CA SER A 124 22.69 10.24 43.52
C SER A 124 21.29 10.39 44.17
N GLY A 125 21.21 10.10 45.47
CA GLY A 125 19.96 9.88 46.22
C GLY A 125 19.29 11.13 46.79
N ILE A 126 18.26 11.61 46.09
CA ILE A 126 17.26 12.51 46.66
C ILE A 126 15.92 11.78 46.56
N SER A 127 15.32 11.42 47.69
CA SER A 127 14.12 10.55 47.74
C SER A 127 12.84 11.16 47.15
N THR A 128 12.92 12.30 46.46
CA THR A 128 11.79 12.99 45.81
C THR A 128 11.87 13.02 44.28
N THR A 129 12.96 12.54 43.67
CA THR A 129 13.09 12.56 42.20
C THR A 129 12.33 11.39 41.56
N VAL A 130 11.51 11.74 40.56
CA VAL A 130 10.87 10.83 39.60
C VAL A 130 11.73 10.84 38.34
N SER A 131 12.16 9.68 37.88
CA SER A 131 12.93 9.51 36.65
C SER A 131 12.13 8.66 35.66
N SER A 132 12.02 9.10 34.40
CA SER A 132 11.30 8.38 33.36
C SER A 132 12.10 8.34 32.05
N VAL A 133 12.15 7.16 31.43
CA VAL A 133 12.62 6.98 30.06
C VAL A 133 11.44 6.59 29.17
N GLU A 134 11.28 7.28 28.05
CA GLU A 134 10.26 6.98 27.04
C GLU A 134 10.91 6.82 25.67
N LEU A 135 10.75 5.64 25.06
CA LEU A 135 11.04 5.41 23.65
C LEU A 135 9.70 5.20 22.96
N ASN A 136 9.36 6.04 21.99
CA ASN A 136 8.06 6.02 21.34
C ASN A 136 8.19 6.16 19.82
N PHE A 137 7.49 5.34 19.04
CA PHE A 137 7.57 5.38 17.56
C PHE A 137 9.01 5.30 17.01
N CYS A 138 9.81 4.38 17.55
CA CYS A 138 11.21 4.20 17.14
C CYS A 138 11.41 2.93 16.30
N TYR A 139 12.14 3.04 15.19
CA TYR A 139 12.42 1.94 14.26
C TYR A 139 13.90 1.56 14.30
N PHE A 140 14.20 0.33 14.69
CA PHE A 140 15.55 -0.23 14.76
C PHE A 140 15.70 -1.31 13.69
N LEU A 141 16.45 -1.04 12.62
CA LEU A 141 16.47 -1.88 11.41
C LEU A 141 17.89 -2.35 11.09
N ASN A 142 18.08 -3.63 10.76
CA ASN A 142 19.36 -4.20 10.29
C ASN A 142 20.54 -3.92 11.24
N ILE A 143 20.39 -4.24 12.53
CA ILE A 143 21.46 -4.05 13.52
C ILE A 143 22.19 -5.38 13.75
N SER A 144 23.52 -5.36 13.70
CA SER A 144 24.36 -6.54 13.97
C SER A 144 25.03 -6.41 15.33
N LEU A 145 24.89 -7.44 16.18
CA LEU A 145 25.44 -7.53 17.54
C LEU A 145 26.62 -8.52 17.52
N ARG A 146 27.84 -8.08 17.84
CA ARG A 146 29.07 -8.88 17.64
C ARG A 146 30.01 -8.83 18.85
N ASN A 147 30.92 -9.81 18.91
CA ASN A 147 32.12 -9.84 19.77
C ASN A 147 31.93 -9.40 21.23
N SER A 148 30.78 -9.71 21.83
CA SER A 148 30.54 -9.51 23.25
C SER A 148 31.23 -10.63 24.06
N PRO A 149 32.14 -10.30 24.98
CA PRO A 149 32.65 -11.25 25.96
C PRO A 149 31.52 -11.82 26.83
N ASP A 150 31.78 -12.95 27.48
CA ASP A 150 30.85 -13.51 28.47
C ASP A 150 30.49 -12.44 29.52
N PHE A 151 29.20 -12.38 29.86
CA PHE A 151 28.62 -11.46 30.82
C PHE A 151 28.71 -9.97 30.46
N HIS A 152 28.99 -9.66 29.19
CA HIS A 152 28.96 -8.31 28.67
C HIS A 152 27.77 -8.16 27.72
N PRO A 153 26.77 -7.31 28.04
CA PRO A 153 25.61 -7.12 27.17
C PRO A 153 25.94 -6.41 25.85
N CYS A 154 25.64 -7.07 24.72
CA CYS A 154 25.58 -6.45 23.41
C CYS A 154 24.14 -6.48 22.88
N CYS A 155 23.48 -5.32 22.86
CA CYS A 155 22.04 -5.22 22.60
C CYS A 155 21.64 -3.90 21.95
N VAL A 156 20.45 -3.83 21.37
CA VAL A 156 19.93 -2.55 20.87
C VAL A 156 19.60 -1.63 22.05
N ILE A 157 18.88 -2.15 23.05
CA ILE A 157 18.54 -1.40 24.26
C ILE A 157 19.00 -2.18 25.48
N LEU A 158 19.85 -1.55 26.30
CA LEU A 158 20.22 -2.02 27.62
C LEU A 158 19.57 -1.16 28.70
N CYS A 159 18.66 -1.74 29.46
CA CYS A 159 18.09 -1.13 30.65
C CYS A 159 18.81 -1.64 31.91
N ARG A 160 19.57 -0.76 32.57
CA ARG A 160 20.17 -1.01 33.88
C ARG A 160 19.37 -0.34 34.98
N VAL A 161 18.55 -1.12 35.67
CA VAL A 161 17.76 -0.67 36.81
C VAL A 161 18.65 -0.54 38.06
N THR A 162 18.24 0.34 38.97
CA THR A 162 18.95 0.64 40.22
C THR A 162 18.05 0.37 41.41
N ASN A 163 18.64 0.08 42.57
CA ASN A 163 17.92 -0.09 43.83
C ASN A 163 17.15 1.20 44.23
N ILE A 164 15.86 1.06 44.55
CA ILE A 164 14.91 2.14 44.88
C ILE A 164 15.05 2.75 46.27
N SER A 165 15.86 2.19 47.17
CA SER A 165 16.11 2.76 48.51
C SER A 165 16.55 4.24 48.50
N ASN A 166 16.88 4.80 47.32
CA ASN A 166 17.31 6.17 47.10
C ASN A 166 16.31 7.07 46.34
N TYR A 167 15.14 6.60 45.88
CA TYR A 167 14.24 7.32 44.95
C TYR A 167 12.73 7.09 45.16
N ALA A 168 11.89 8.00 44.62
CA ALA A 168 10.43 7.90 44.72
C ALA A 168 9.81 7.00 43.62
N SER A 169 10.33 7.03 42.38
CA SER A 169 9.97 6.10 41.29
C SER A 169 10.94 6.21 40.09
N PHE A 170 11.19 5.08 39.41
CA PHE A 170 11.88 5.03 38.12
C PHE A 170 11.08 4.15 37.15
N SER A 171 10.71 4.69 36.00
CA SER A 171 9.95 3.97 34.97
C SER A 171 10.61 4.03 33.60
N VAL A 172 10.45 2.94 32.84
CA VAL A 172 10.89 2.84 31.44
C VAL A 172 9.70 2.41 30.60
N THR A 173 9.36 3.19 29.59
CA THR A 173 8.29 2.87 28.64
C THR A 173 8.90 2.72 27.25
N ILE A 174 8.66 1.58 26.61
CA ILE A 174 9.02 1.30 25.22
C ILE A 174 7.69 1.07 24.48
N GLY A 175 7.19 2.13 23.84
CA GLY A 175 5.90 2.16 23.15
C GLY A 175 6.08 2.26 21.63
N ASN A 176 5.22 1.59 20.85
CA ASN A 176 5.16 1.72 19.40
C ASN A 176 6.54 1.56 18.70
N CYS A 177 7.41 0.70 19.22
CA CYS A 177 8.76 0.50 18.70
C CYS A 177 8.84 -0.74 17.79
N MET A 178 9.71 -0.71 16.80
CA MET A 178 9.96 -1.83 15.90
C MET A 178 11.42 -2.27 15.92
N PHE A 179 11.66 -3.56 16.10
CA PHE A 179 12.98 -4.20 16.04
C PHE A 179 13.00 -5.21 14.90
N VAL A 180 13.74 -4.90 13.83
CA VAL A 180 13.69 -5.67 12.58
C VAL A 180 15.09 -6.06 12.12
N SER A 181 15.25 -7.33 11.76
CA SER A 181 16.51 -7.88 11.22
C SER A 181 17.69 -7.64 12.17
N ILE A 182 17.47 -7.89 13.47
CA ILE A 182 18.54 -7.81 14.47
C ILE A 182 19.30 -9.13 14.44
N SER A 183 20.59 -9.10 14.14
CA SER A 183 21.41 -10.30 14.01
C SER A 183 22.43 -10.36 15.14
N ALA A 184 22.47 -11.48 15.87
CA ALA A 184 23.51 -11.73 16.87
C ALA A 184 24.63 -12.62 16.29
N GLY A 185 25.86 -12.40 16.76
CA GLY A 185 27.03 -13.13 16.32
C GLY A 185 27.56 -12.68 14.96
N LYS A 186 28.71 -13.24 14.58
CA LYS A 186 29.35 -12.98 13.29
C LYS A 186 28.89 -14.06 12.31
N THR A 187 27.89 -13.76 11.48
CA THR A 187 27.29 -14.72 10.51
C THR A 187 28.33 -15.37 9.60
N ASP A 188 29.40 -14.65 9.29
CA ASP A 188 30.48 -15.09 8.39
C ASP A 188 31.60 -15.85 9.10
N ASP A 189 31.53 -15.99 10.42
CA ASP A 189 32.50 -16.76 11.21
C ASP A 189 31.92 -18.13 11.59
N PRO A 190 32.29 -19.21 10.86
CA PRO A 190 31.84 -20.56 11.15
C PRO A 190 32.39 -21.11 12.47
N THR A 191 33.32 -20.41 13.12
CA THR A 191 33.92 -20.79 14.40
C THR A 191 33.31 -20.07 15.60
N PHE A 192 32.48 -19.04 15.37
CA PHE A 192 31.78 -18.34 16.43
C PHE A 192 30.69 -19.24 17.04
N GLN A 193 30.85 -19.54 18.33
CA GLN A 193 29.88 -20.27 19.16
C GLN A 193 29.46 -19.37 20.32
N MET A 194 28.14 -19.23 20.49
CA MET A 194 27.58 -18.59 21.68
C MET A 194 27.68 -19.58 22.85
N THR A 195 27.99 -19.04 24.01
CA THR A 195 28.08 -19.77 25.28
C THR A 195 26.84 -19.47 26.12
N SER A 196 26.60 -20.28 27.16
CA SER A 196 25.56 -20.00 28.16
C SER A 196 25.80 -18.72 28.98
N ALA A 197 26.88 -17.98 28.71
CA ALA A 197 27.24 -16.72 29.36
C ALA A 197 27.28 -15.55 28.36
N SER A 198 26.92 -15.78 27.09
CA SER A 198 26.84 -14.75 26.06
C SER A 198 25.58 -13.90 26.26
N ASP A 199 25.71 -12.57 26.29
CA ASP A 199 24.57 -11.66 26.51
C ASP A 199 24.25 -10.85 25.25
N TYR A 200 23.57 -11.49 24.30
CA TYR A 200 23.04 -10.83 23.10
C TYR A 200 21.53 -10.86 23.08
N ALA A 201 20.90 -9.70 22.90
CA ALA A 201 19.45 -9.57 22.72
C ALA A 201 19.11 -8.23 22.04
N PRO A 202 17.98 -8.10 21.33
CA PRO A 202 17.48 -6.78 20.95
C PRO A 202 17.26 -5.89 22.16
N VAL A 203 16.58 -6.37 23.21
CA VAL A 203 16.38 -5.63 24.45
C VAL A 203 16.85 -6.48 25.64
N MET A 204 17.67 -5.89 26.52
CA MET A 204 18.09 -6.52 27.76
C MET A 204 17.75 -5.62 28.95
N ILE A 205 17.15 -6.20 29.99
CA ILE A 205 16.82 -5.55 31.26
C ILE A 205 17.63 -6.25 32.35
N THR A 206 18.41 -5.48 33.10
CA THR A 206 19.28 -6.01 34.15
C THR A 206 19.49 -4.98 35.26
N TYR A 207 20.18 -5.35 36.32
CA TYR A 207 20.56 -4.47 37.45
C TYR A 207 21.96 -3.87 37.25
N LYS A 208 22.25 -2.78 37.96
CA LYS A 208 23.46 -1.96 37.76
C LYS A 208 24.77 -2.74 37.97
N GLU A 209 24.81 -3.67 38.91
CA GLU A 209 25.99 -4.44 39.32
C GLU A 209 26.22 -5.72 38.49
N TYR A 210 25.34 -6.02 37.53
CA TYR A 210 25.43 -7.21 36.68
C TYR A 210 26.81 -7.30 36.00
N PRO A 211 27.47 -8.47 36.02
CA PRO A 211 26.95 -9.81 36.37
C PRO A 211 27.12 -10.25 37.84
N SER A 212 27.54 -9.36 38.74
CA SER A 212 27.73 -9.70 40.16
C SER A 212 26.41 -10.11 40.79
N VAL A 213 26.37 -11.14 41.65
CA VAL A 213 25.12 -11.55 42.31
C VAL A 213 24.38 -10.35 42.90
N GLN A 214 23.12 -10.18 42.50
CA GLN A 214 22.29 -9.09 43.01
C GLN A 214 22.07 -9.26 44.52
N THR A 215 22.42 -8.23 45.29
CA THR A 215 22.32 -8.25 46.76
C THR A 215 21.12 -7.48 47.30
N SER A 216 20.28 -6.89 46.44
CA SER A 216 19.13 -6.08 46.84
C SER A 216 18.07 -6.00 45.76
N GLU A 217 16.79 -5.94 46.16
CA GLU A 217 15.65 -5.78 45.26
C GLU A 217 15.72 -4.47 44.46
N CYS A 218 15.38 -4.52 43.16
CA CYS A 218 15.25 -3.35 42.30
C CYS A 218 13.79 -3.16 41.91
N ASP A 219 13.10 -2.16 42.44
CA ASP A 219 11.70 -1.86 42.09
C ASP A 219 11.63 -0.84 40.94
N CYS A 220 11.65 -1.32 39.71
CA CYS A 220 11.47 -0.49 38.52
C CYS A 220 10.27 -1.01 37.72
N ASN A 221 9.44 -0.09 37.26
CA ASN A 221 8.33 -0.40 36.37
C ASN A 221 8.79 -0.23 34.92
N VAL A 222 8.98 -1.35 34.24
CA VAL A 222 9.25 -1.38 32.79
C VAL A 222 7.96 -1.76 32.08
N LYS A 223 7.56 -0.95 31.09
CA LYS A 223 6.36 -1.17 30.30
C LYS A 223 6.71 -1.23 28.82
N PHE A 224 6.22 -2.26 28.16
CA PHE A 224 6.20 -2.35 26.71
C PHE A 224 4.77 -2.23 26.21
N ASP A 225 4.56 -1.37 25.22
CA ASP A 225 3.27 -1.18 24.57
C ASP A 225 3.43 -1.26 23.04
N ASP A 226 2.54 -2.00 22.38
CA ASP A 226 2.30 -1.93 20.94
C ASP A 226 3.59 -2.03 20.08
N SER A 227 4.54 -2.86 20.51
CA SER A 227 5.87 -2.98 19.89
C SER A 227 6.06 -4.31 19.15
N LEU A 228 6.90 -4.30 18.12
CA LEU A 228 7.09 -5.40 17.18
C LEU A 228 8.54 -5.88 17.15
N PHE A 229 8.73 -7.19 17.15
CA PHE A 229 10.02 -7.84 16.93
C PHE A 229 9.90 -8.76 15.70
N ILE A 230 10.68 -8.51 14.65
CA ILE A 230 10.58 -9.23 13.38
C ILE A 230 11.97 -9.68 12.95
N SER A 231 12.14 -11.00 12.74
CA SER A 231 13.42 -11.59 12.29
C SER A 231 14.59 -11.17 13.18
N SER A 232 14.42 -11.23 14.49
CA SER A 232 15.43 -10.81 15.47
C SER A 232 16.08 -11.99 16.17
N HIS A 233 17.40 -11.91 16.34
CA HIS A 233 18.23 -12.97 16.91
C HIS A 233 18.92 -12.49 18.19
N GLY A 234 19.18 -13.42 19.10
CA GLY A 234 20.04 -13.22 20.26
C GLY A 234 20.59 -14.52 20.80
N SER A 235 21.18 -14.48 21.98
CA SER A 235 21.83 -15.63 22.66
C SER A 235 20.79 -16.57 23.27
N HIS A 236 20.29 -16.19 24.45
CA HIS A 236 19.23 -16.88 25.21
C HIS A 236 17.82 -16.57 24.70
N THR A 237 17.68 -15.48 23.95
CA THR A 237 16.40 -14.98 23.43
C THR A 237 16.56 -14.21 22.14
N GLY A 238 15.56 -14.30 21.27
CA GLY A 238 15.49 -13.53 20.05
C GLY A 238 14.95 -12.11 20.23
N ALA A 239 14.37 -11.74 21.38
CA ALA A 239 13.76 -10.42 21.58
C ALA A 239 14.10 -9.75 22.93
N ILE A 240 13.61 -10.28 24.05
CA ILE A 240 13.74 -9.61 25.36
C ILE A 240 14.41 -10.53 26.39
N ASP A 241 15.53 -10.09 26.97
CA ASP A 241 16.28 -10.77 28.04
C ASP A 241 16.12 -10.00 29.37
N ILE A 242 15.69 -10.69 30.44
CA ILE A 242 15.51 -10.12 31.77
C ILE A 242 16.40 -10.85 32.79
N ARG A 243 17.34 -10.13 33.41
CA ARG A 243 18.28 -10.65 34.41
C ARG A 243 18.10 -10.00 35.78
N GLY A 244 18.05 -10.83 36.82
CA GLY A 244 18.02 -10.40 38.23
C GLY A 244 16.60 -10.15 38.77
N GLU A 245 16.53 -9.70 40.02
CA GLU A 245 15.33 -9.26 40.72
C GLU A 245 14.91 -7.85 40.32
N ILE A 246 14.25 -7.76 39.15
CA ILE A 246 13.62 -6.55 38.60
C ILE A 246 12.15 -6.55 39.00
N GLY A 247 11.62 -5.39 39.41
CA GLY A 247 10.24 -5.14 39.84
C GLY A 247 9.17 -5.54 38.81
N THR A 248 8.31 -4.61 38.38
CA THR A 248 7.24 -4.96 37.44
C THR A 248 7.69 -4.78 36.00
N VAL A 249 7.56 -5.83 35.18
CA VAL A 249 7.72 -5.75 33.72
C VAL A 249 6.39 -6.09 33.06
N LEU A 250 5.76 -5.11 32.42
CA LEU A 250 4.46 -5.25 31.77
C LEU A 250 4.63 -5.36 30.26
N PHE A 251 3.99 -6.34 29.65
CA PHE A 251 3.95 -6.56 28.21
C PHE A 251 2.53 -6.38 27.69
N ASN A 252 2.30 -5.37 26.87
CA ASN A 252 1.01 -5.05 26.31
C ASN A 252 1.11 -4.97 24.78
N HIS A 253 0.31 -5.77 24.08
CA HIS A 253 0.27 -5.83 22.60
C HIS A 253 1.63 -6.03 21.93
N LEU A 254 2.45 -6.93 22.46
CA LEU A 254 3.71 -7.28 21.82
C LEU A 254 3.54 -8.39 20.79
N LEU A 255 4.05 -8.14 19.58
CA LEU A 255 4.05 -9.12 18.50
C LEU A 255 5.47 -9.57 18.18
N PHE A 256 5.68 -10.87 18.13
CA PHE A 256 6.97 -11.47 17.84
C PHE A 256 6.85 -12.34 16.59
N SER A 257 7.65 -12.02 15.58
CA SER A 257 7.62 -12.65 14.28
C SER A 257 8.99 -13.21 13.96
N ARG A 258 9.12 -14.53 13.86
CA ARG A 258 10.39 -15.21 13.53
C ARG A 258 11.56 -14.77 14.42
N THR A 259 11.34 -14.64 15.73
CA THR A 259 12.43 -14.34 16.67
C THR A 259 13.13 -15.64 17.05
N ILE A 260 14.47 -15.63 17.11
CA ILE A 260 15.27 -16.86 17.25
C ILE A 260 16.34 -16.66 18.33
N ALA A 261 16.40 -17.58 19.29
CA ALA A 261 17.56 -17.74 20.16
C ALA A 261 18.62 -18.60 19.46
N GLN A 262 19.83 -18.07 19.28
CA GLN A 262 20.91 -18.79 18.61
C GLN A 262 21.50 -19.92 19.46
N ASP A 263 21.31 -19.93 20.78
CA ASP A 263 21.62 -21.11 21.61
C ASP A 263 20.80 -22.35 21.14
N GLY A 264 19.62 -22.14 20.55
CA GLY A 264 18.81 -23.18 19.92
C GLY A 264 19.24 -23.57 18.50
N PHE A 265 19.98 -22.70 17.78
CA PHE A 265 20.45 -22.95 16.41
C PHE A 265 21.91 -23.48 16.35
N ARG A 266 22.76 -23.11 17.31
CA ARG A 266 24.17 -23.54 17.45
C ARG A 266 24.42 -24.08 18.88
N TYR A 267 23.98 -25.31 19.12
CA TYR A 267 23.99 -26.06 20.40
C TYR A 267 25.20 -25.82 21.32
N THR A 268 24.93 -25.38 22.57
CA THR A 268 25.68 -25.78 23.77
C THR A 268 24.81 -26.69 24.65
N PRO A 269 25.32 -27.84 25.14
CA PRO A 269 24.62 -28.62 26.16
C PRO A 269 24.39 -27.75 27.41
N ASP A 270 23.18 -27.79 27.98
CA ASP A 270 22.77 -27.14 29.24
C ASP A 270 22.35 -25.65 29.19
N ALA A 271 22.27 -25.02 28.01
CA ALA A 271 21.75 -23.66 27.89
C ALA A 271 20.20 -23.60 27.98
N VAL A 272 19.68 -22.72 28.83
CA VAL A 272 18.23 -22.38 28.87
C VAL A 272 17.99 -21.23 27.90
N TYR A 273 17.01 -21.39 27.00
CA TYR A 273 16.68 -20.39 25.99
C TYR A 273 15.18 -20.34 25.73
N GLY A 274 14.69 -19.15 25.36
CA GLY A 274 13.32 -18.92 24.90
C GLY A 274 13.35 -17.98 23.71
N ASN A 275 12.75 -18.38 22.58
CA ASN A 275 12.87 -17.65 21.31
C ASN A 275 12.35 -16.20 21.36
N VAL A 276 11.46 -15.89 22.30
CA VAL A 276 10.81 -14.58 22.48
C VAL A 276 11.28 -13.88 23.75
N ILE A 277 11.14 -14.53 24.90
CA ILE A 277 11.51 -13.95 26.21
C ILE A 277 12.33 -14.95 27.01
N TYR A 278 13.39 -14.44 27.62
CA TYR A 278 14.19 -15.16 28.61
C TYR A 278 14.20 -14.40 29.93
N VAL A 279 14.00 -15.10 31.05
CA VAL A 279 14.03 -14.52 32.40
C VAL A 279 14.90 -15.34 33.35
N SER A 280 15.69 -14.65 34.18
CA SER A 280 16.48 -15.26 35.26
C SER A 280 16.55 -14.39 36.51
N GLY A 281 16.67 -15.01 37.69
CA GLY A 281 16.72 -14.33 39.00
C GLY A 281 16.20 -15.21 40.14
N SER A 282 16.19 -14.69 41.37
CA SER A 282 15.61 -15.35 42.56
C SER A 282 14.11 -15.63 42.44
N ASP A 283 13.37 -14.69 41.82
CA ASP A 283 11.90 -14.73 41.66
C ASP A 283 11.46 -14.74 40.18
N ASP A 284 12.24 -15.37 39.32
CA ASP A 284 12.02 -15.39 37.86
C ASP A 284 10.67 -16.03 37.44
N ILE A 285 10.19 -17.06 38.14
CA ILE A 285 8.86 -17.66 37.92
C ILE A 285 7.73 -16.68 38.23
N MET A 286 7.87 -15.85 39.29
CA MET A 286 6.81 -14.91 39.70
C MET A 286 6.51 -13.85 38.63
N ARG A 287 7.47 -13.59 37.73
CA ARG A 287 7.30 -12.66 36.60
C ARG A 287 6.43 -13.21 35.47
N MET A 288 6.12 -14.50 35.45
CA MET A 288 5.32 -15.13 34.40
C MET A 288 3.82 -15.18 34.77
N ALA A 289 3.36 -14.28 35.63
CA ALA A 289 1.94 -14.15 35.94
C ALA A 289 1.18 -13.58 34.73
N SER A 290 -0.02 -14.10 34.46
CA SER A 290 -0.85 -13.65 33.33
C SER A 290 -1.25 -12.18 33.42
N GLU A 291 -1.20 -11.58 34.61
CA GLU A 291 -1.45 -10.14 34.81
C GLU A 291 -0.33 -9.23 34.28
N TYR A 292 0.78 -9.79 33.78
CA TYR A 292 1.86 -9.04 33.14
C TYR A 292 1.86 -9.16 31.61
N PHE A 293 1.03 -10.05 31.04
CA PHE A 293 0.97 -10.31 29.60
C PHE A 293 -0.44 -10.03 29.08
N TYR A 294 -0.57 -8.96 28.32
CA TYR A 294 -1.83 -8.57 27.68
C TYR A 294 -1.69 -8.66 26.18
N LEU A 295 -2.54 -9.50 25.57
CA LEU A 295 -2.74 -9.54 24.12
C LEU A 295 -1.45 -9.68 23.28
N CYS A 296 -0.43 -10.34 23.83
CA CYS A 296 0.82 -10.64 23.12
C CYS A 296 0.64 -11.85 22.19
N ARG A 297 1.35 -11.89 21.06
CA ARG A 297 1.27 -12.98 20.06
C ARG A 297 2.63 -13.28 19.43
N SER A 298 2.85 -14.54 19.05
CA SER A 298 4.10 -14.93 18.39
C SER A 298 3.93 -16.13 17.46
N ASP A 299 4.55 -16.10 16.28
CA ASP A 299 4.71 -17.26 15.38
C ASP A 299 6.09 -17.95 15.51
N SER A 300 6.86 -17.57 16.53
CA SER A 300 8.21 -18.11 16.74
C SER A 300 8.13 -19.51 17.33
N ASP A 301 9.14 -20.33 17.05
CA ASP A 301 9.17 -21.72 17.48
C ASP A 301 9.16 -21.83 19.01
N THR A 302 8.64 -22.93 19.54
CA THR A 302 8.71 -23.23 20.97
C THR A 302 10.12 -23.75 21.34
N PRO A 303 10.62 -23.48 22.56
CA PRO A 303 10.02 -22.68 23.61
C PRO A 303 10.04 -21.18 23.28
N LYS A 304 8.91 -20.48 23.45
CA LYS A 304 8.83 -19.02 23.26
C LYS A 304 9.34 -18.30 24.49
N ILE A 305 8.94 -18.76 25.66
CA ILE A 305 9.30 -18.21 26.96
C ILE A 305 10.13 -19.23 27.73
N ALA A 306 11.26 -18.77 28.25
CA ALA A 306 12.07 -19.56 29.15
C ALA A 306 12.39 -18.83 30.45
N VAL A 307 12.38 -19.60 31.53
CA VAL A 307 12.68 -19.15 32.88
C VAL A 307 13.80 -20.02 33.41
N GLN A 308 14.91 -19.41 33.84
CA GLN A 308 16.14 -20.14 34.18
C GLN A 308 15.95 -21.16 35.30
N SER A 309 15.11 -20.86 36.29
CA SER A 309 14.81 -21.78 37.39
C SER A 309 13.81 -22.90 37.04
N SER A 310 13.19 -22.86 35.85
CA SER A 310 12.22 -23.86 35.40
C SER A 310 12.91 -25.05 34.73
N ASN A 311 12.50 -26.27 35.10
CA ASN A 311 12.97 -27.50 34.46
C ASN A 311 12.21 -27.81 33.15
N ASP A 312 11.11 -27.12 32.87
CA ASP A 312 10.27 -27.30 31.68
C ASP A 312 10.31 -26.03 30.83
N MET A 313 11.07 -26.08 29.72
CA MET A 313 11.18 -24.97 28.78
C MET A 313 9.89 -24.90 27.95
N GLY A 314 9.26 -23.71 27.92
CA GLY A 314 7.99 -23.50 27.22
C GLY A 314 6.73 -23.70 28.08
N MET A 315 6.88 -24.03 29.37
CA MET A 315 5.75 -24.12 30.31
C MET A 315 4.86 -22.85 30.32
N PHE A 316 5.44 -21.70 30.01
CA PHE A 316 4.78 -20.39 29.99
C PHE A 316 4.37 -19.90 28.59
N ASP A 317 4.56 -20.70 27.54
CA ASP A 317 4.27 -20.28 26.15
C ASP A 317 2.79 -19.92 25.94
N TYR A 318 1.88 -20.42 26.78
CA TYR A 318 0.46 -20.04 26.75
C TYR A 318 0.21 -18.55 26.99
N LEU A 319 1.16 -17.81 27.59
CA LEU A 319 1.09 -16.37 27.80
C LEU A 319 1.29 -15.59 26.48
N ILE A 320 1.97 -16.18 25.49
CA ILE A 320 2.19 -15.62 24.16
C ILE A 320 1.77 -16.67 23.10
N PRO A 321 0.44 -16.85 22.91
CA PRO A 321 -0.06 -17.83 21.96
C PRO A 321 0.23 -17.42 20.51
N ASP A 322 0.02 -18.36 19.60
CA ASP A 322 0.16 -18.13 18.15
C ASP A 322 -0.82 -17.08 17.63
N PHE A 323 -0.46 -16.42 16.53
CA PHE A 323 -1.39 -15.57 15.80
C PHE A 323 -2.61 -16.37 15.34
N GLN A 324 -3.80 -15.79 15.50
CA GLN A 324 -5.04 -16.41 15.09
C GLN A 324 -5.43 -15.95 13.68
N GLN A 325 -5.75 -16.89 12.80
CA GLN A 325 -6.29 -16.57 11.47
C GLN A 325 -7.68 -15.94 11.55
N THR A 326 -8.45 -16.24 12.60
CA THR A 326 -9.79 -15.69 12.81
C THR A 326 -9.88 -15.07 14.20
N ILE A 327 -10.18 -13.79 14.25
CA ILE A 327 -10.34 -13.01 15.48
C ILE A 327 -11.78 -12.53 15.56
N VAL A 328 -12.42 -12.67 16.71
CA VAL A 328 -13.84 -12.36 16.91
C VAL A 328 -13.97 -11.16 17.84
N VAL A 329 -14.74 -10.18 17.39
CA VAL A 329 -15.03 -8.94 18.12
C VAL A 329 -16.53 -8.89 18.46
N SER A 330 -16.85 -8.46 19.67
CA SER A 330 -18.22 -8.27 20.14
C SER A 330 -18.29 -7.15 21.16
N VAL A 331 -19.35 -6.33 21.11
CA VAL A 331 -19.63 -5.30 22.14
C VAL A 331 -19.69 -5.83 23.58
N THR A 332 -19.92 -7.13 23.78
CA THR A 332 -19.92 -7.81 25.09
C THR A 332 -18.59 -8.48 25.46
N GLY A 333 -17.59 -8.37 24.58
CA GLY A 333 -16.25 -8.90 24.79
C GLY A 333 -15.43 -8.08 25.78
N SER A 334 -14.14 -8.38 25.84
CA SER A 334 -13.19 -7.68 26.71
C SER A 334 -11.82 -7.60 26.04
N ASP A 335 -11.20 -6.42 26.05
CA ASP A 335 -9.82 -6.27 25.56
C ASP A 335 -8.78 -6.58 26.64
N SER A 336 -9.18 -6.69 27.91
CA SER A 336 -8.27 -7.05 28.99
C SER A 336 -8.11 -8.56 29.17
N ILE A 337 -9.16 -9.33 28.91
CA ILE A 337 -9.16 -10.80 29.09
C ILE A 337 -9.66 -11.58 27.88
N GLY A 338 -10.16 -10.91 26.83
CA GLY A 338 -10.58 -11.56 25.60
C GLY A 338 -9.39 -12.11 24.83
N THR A 339 -9.56 -13.27 24.20
CA THR A 339 -8.51 -13.91 23.41
C THR A 339 -8.68 -13.71 21.92
N GLY A 340 -9.80 -13.14 21.49
CA GLY A 340 -10.22 -13.10 20.09
C GLY A 340 -10.96 -14.35 19.64
N SER A 341 -11.24 -15.29 20.53
CA SER A 341 -12.01 -16.51 20.21
C SER A 341 -13.53 -16.26 20.22
N GLN A 342 -14.31 -17.18 19.67
CA GLN A 342 -15.78 -17.12 19.75
C GLN A 342 -16.31 -17.11 21.20
N GLN A 343 -15.63 -17.83 22.10
CA GLN A 343 -16.00 -17.95 23.50
C GLN A 343 -15.57 -16.72 24.32
N TYR A 344 -14.42 -16.14 24.00
CA TYR A 344 -13.86 -14.96 24.66
C TYR A 344 -13.48 -13.90 23.60
N PRO A 345 -14.48 -13.23 23.01
CA PRO A 345 -14.25 -12.24 21.97
C PRO A 345 -13.59 -10.98 22.55
N LEU A 346 -12.86 -10.27 21.69
CA LEU A 346 -12.40 -8.92 21.98
C LEU A 346 -13.57 -7.94 21.98
N ARG A 347 -13.41 -6.80 22.65
CA ARG A 347 -14.43 -5.76 22.71
C ARG A 347 -14.31 -4.79 21.55
N THR A 348 -13.09 -4.38 21.20
CA THR A 348 -12.81 -3.42 20.14
C THR A 348 -12.24 -4.08 18.88
N VAL A 349 -12.51 -3.46 17.74
CA VAL A 349 -11.95 -3.83 16.44
C VAL A 349 -10.48 -3.42 16.37
N GLU A 350 -10.12 -2.28 16.98
CA GLU A 350 -8.73 -1.85 17.14
C GLU A 350 -7.86 -2.93 17.79
N SER A 351 -8.27 -3.49 18.93
CA SER A 351 -7.50 -4.55 19.60
C SER A 351 -7.31 -5.76 18.69
N ALA A 352 -8.33 -6.12 17.89
CA ALA A 352 -8.23 -7.23 16.94
C ALA A 352 -7.21 -6.96 15.82
N VAL A 353 -7.19 -5.72 15.29
CA VAL A 353 -6.19 -5.30 14.31
C VAL A 353 -4.78 -5.31 14.92
N GLN A 354 -4.63 -4.79 16.14
CA GLN A 354 -3.34 -4.71 16.83
C GLN A 354 -2.71 -6.09 17.09
N ILE A 355 -3.50 -7.12 17.42
CA ILE A 355 -2.97 -8.48 17.67
C ILE A 355 -2.81 -9.33 16.40
N SER A 356 -3.12 -8.77 15.22
CA SER A 356 -3.03 -9.48 13.94
C SER A 356 -1.57 -9.71 13.53
N ASN A 357 -1.33 -10.75 12.71
CA ASN A 357 0.03 -11.09 12.29
C ASN A 357 0.69 -9.93 11.50
N PRO A 358 1.86 -9.41 11.94
CA PRO A 358 2.51 -8.30 11.26
C PRO A 358 3.06 -8.72 9.89
N LYS A 359 3.31 -7.73 9.02
CA LYS A 359 3.93 -7.93 7.71
C LYS A 359 5.32 -8.58 7.77
N LYS A 360 5.65 -9.41 6.76
CA LYS A 360 6.91 -10.20 6.71
C LYS A 360 7.71 -10.04 5.42
N THR A 361 7.07 -9.85 4.28
CA THR A 361 7.69 -9.91 2.94
C THR A 361 8.88 -8.96 2.72
N GLU A 362 8.90 -7.79 3.36
CA GLU A 362 10.04 -6.86 3.24
C GLU A 362 11.16 -7.11 4.25
N PHE A 363 10.88 -7.86 5.32
CA PHE A 363 11.70 -7.93 6.53
C PHE A 363 12.28 -9.32 6.84
N VAL A 364 11.79 -10.37 6.19
CA VAL A 364 12.30 -11.74 6.34
C VAL A 364 13.10 -12.10 5.10
N GLU A 365 14.32 -12.62 5.26
CA GLU A 365 15.11 -13.16 4.14
C GLU A 365 14.28 -14.25 3.45
N LYS A 366 14.27 -14.28 2.10
CA LYS A 366 13.52 -15.24 1.27
C LYS A 366 13.89 -16.69 1.60
N LEU A 367 13.37 -17.21 2.70
CA LEU A 367 13.24 -18.63 2.96
C LEU A 367 11.94 -19.07 2.29
N VAL A 368 12.03 -20.19 1.60
CA VAL A 368 10.94 -20.85 0.89
C VAL A 368 9.76 -21.02 1.87
N ASP A 369 8.57 -20.60 1.44
CA ASP A 369 7.31 -20.60 2.20
C ASP A 369 7.10 -19.47 3.23
N LEU A 370 7.12 -18.21 2.75
CA LEU A 370 6.30 -17.17 3.38
C LEU A 370 4.83 -17.50 3.08
N GLU A 371 4.21 -18.40 3.85
CA GLU A 371 2.75 -18.52 3.83
C GLU A 371 2.17 -17.15 4.23
N GLU A 372 1.58 -16.44 3.27
CA GLU A 372 0.69 -15.32 3.58
C GLU A 372 -0.33 -15.87 4.59
N TYR A 373 -0.36 -15.29 5.80
CA TYR A 373 -1.29 -15.70 6.85
C TYR A 373 -2.47 -14.74 6.80
N PRO A 374 -3.54 -15.01 6.01
CA PRO A 374 -4.68 -14.12 5.92
C PRO A 374 -5.39 -14.06 7.26
N ILE A 375 -5.56 -12.85 7.80
CA ILE A 375 -6.30 -12.62 9.04
C ILE A 375 -7.73 -12.23 8.69
N THR A 376 -8.71 -12.84 9.34
CA THR A 376 -10.13 -12.46 9.26
C THR A 376 -10.61 -12.00 10.63
N VAL A 377 -10.98 -10.72 10.74
CA VAL A 377 -11.65 -10.17 11.91
C VAL A 377 -13.15 -10.24 11.69
N ILE A 378 -13.85 -11.05 12.49
CA ILE A 378 -15.31 -11.19 12.48
C ILE A 378 -15.89 -10.25 13.54
N ILE A 379 -16.61 -9.23 13.09
CA ILE A 379 -17.21 -8.21 13.95
C ILE A 379 -18.69 -8.53 14.11
N LYS A 380 -19.09 -8.99 15.30
CA LYS A 380 -20.49 -9.29 15.61
C LYS A 380 -21.35 -8.03 15.53
N ALA A 381 -22.66 -8.22 15.34
CA ALA A 381 -23.61 -7.12 15.37
C ALA A 381 -23.44 -6.27 16.64
N GLY A 382 -23.44 -4.95 16.48
CA GLY A 382 -23.14 -4.00 17.53
C GLY A 382 -22.74 -2.63 17.00
N TYR A 383 -22.57 -1.71 17.93
CA TYR A 383 -22.12 -0.35 17.68
C TYR A 383 -20.76 -0.15 18.36
N TYR A 384 -19.74 0.15 17.56
CA TYR A 384 -18.34 0.22 17.97
C TYR A 384 -17.84 1.64 17.79
N ILE A 385 -17.30 2.21 18.85
CA ILE A 385 -16.59 3.49 18.83
C ILE A 385 -15.12 3.14 18.93
N GLU A 386 -14.35 3.47 17.89
CA GLU A 386 -12.99 3.01 17.72
C GLU A 386 -12.07 4.20 17.49
N SER A 387 -10.87 4.13 18.07
CA SER A 387 -9.74 4.99 17.69
C SER A 387 -9.22 4.62 16.30
N ASN A 388 -8.20 5.33 15.85
CA ASN A 388 -7.57 5.11 14.55
C ASN A 388 -6.94 3.70 14.47
N MET A 389 -7.60 2.80 13.73
CA MET A 389 -7.11 1.46 13.46
C MET A 389 -6.03 1.49 12.39
N LYS A 390 -4.81 1.11 12.79
CA LYS A 390 -3.64 1.08 11.91
C LYS A 390 -3.37 -0.35 11.43
N ILE A 391 -3.59 -0.58 10.14
CA ILE A 391 -3.46 -1.91 9.54
C ILE A 391 -1.99 -2.25 9.31
N ASN A 392 -1.46 -3.18 10.11
CA ASN A 392 -0.07 -3.66 10.08
C ASN A 392 0.11 -5.03 9.38
N SER A 393 -1.00 -5.69 9.05
CA SER A 393 -1.04 -7.02 8.45
C SER A 393 -1.00 -6.93 6.93
N GLN A 394 -0.26 -7.82 6.26
CA GLN A 394 -0.17 -7.83 4.78
C GLN A 394 -1.47 -8.23 4.10
N ARG A 395 -2.28 -9.07 4.76
CA ARG A 395 -3.56 -9.51 4.23
C ARG A 395 -4.56 -9.67 5.36
N ILE A 396 -5.56 -8.81 5.38
CA ILE A 396 -6.56 -8.77 6.43
C ILE A 396 -7.95 -8.52 5.86
N SER A 397 -8.95 -9.20 6.42
CA SER A 397 -10.35 -8.98 6.11
C SER A 397 -11.12 -8.55 7.36
N LEU A 398 -11.80 -7.42 7.32
CA LEU A 398 -12.76 -6.98 8.35
C LEU A 398 -14.18 -7.32 7.89
N LYS A 399 -14.86 -8.22 8.60
CA LYS A 399 -16.17 -8.76 8.22
C LYS A 399 -17.22 -8.45 9.29
N GLY A 400 -18.13 -7.54 8.98
CA GLY A 400 -19.31 -7.27 9.79
C GLY A 400 -20.41 -8.32 9.58
N ASN A 401 -21.47 -8.21 10.38
CA ASN A 401 -22.65 -9.06 10.30
C ASN A 401 -23.71 -8.50 9.32
N GLY A 402 -23.44 -7.35 8.70
CA GLY A 402 -24.33 -6.65 7.76
C GLY A 402 -24.44 -5.16 8.09
N ILE A 403 -24.62 -4.34 7.05
CA ILE A 403 -24.75 -2.87 7.14
C ILE A 403 -25.91 -2.39 8.03
N ASN A 404 -26.89 -3.23 8.33
CA ASN A 404 -27.99 -2.87 9.24
C ASN A 404 -27.71 -3.28 10.70
N SER A 405 -26.53 -3.84 11.00
CA SER A 405 -26.26 -4.49 12.29
C SER A 405 -24.86 -4.24 12.85
N THR A 406 -23.87 -3.93 12.02
CA THR A 406 -22.50 -3.65 12.47
C THR A 406 -22.13 -2.21 12.09
N PHE A 407 -21.96 -1.38 13.12
CA PHE A 407 -21.69 0.05 12.97
C PHE A 407 -20.35 0.40 13.61
N LEU A 408 -19.47 1.06 12.86
CA LEU A 408 -18.18 1.57 13.34
C LEU A 408 -18.17 3.11 13.23
N ARG A 409 -17.78 3.79 14.30
CA ARG A 409 -17.65 5.25 14.38
C ARG A 409 -16.29 5.64 14.93
N ASN A 410 -15.71 6.72 14.40
CA ASN A 410 -14.49 7.31 14.93
C ASN A 410 -14.68 7.90 16.33
N ASP A 411 -13.76 7.60 17.25
CA ASP A 411 -13.69 8.24 18.54
C ASP A 411 -13.04 9.62 18.44
N ILE A 412 -13.85 10.67 18.50
CA ILE A 412 -13.37 12.05 18.45
C ILE A 412 -12.58 12.48 19.70
N ASN A 413 -12.55 11.66 20.75
CA ASN A 413 -11.75 11.91 21.96
C ASN A 413 -10.35 11.26 21.86
N SER A 414 -10.06 10.51 20.78
CA SER A 414 -8.74 9.96 20.52
C SER A 414 -7.71 11.08 20.42
N GLN A 415 -6.56 10.92 21.08
CA GLN A 415 -5.48 11.90 21.06
C GLN A 415 -4.77 11.99 19.70
N PHE A 416 -4.83 10.93 18.89
CA PHE A 416 -4.09 10.81 17.63
C PHE A 416 -5.06 10.68 16.45
N ASN A 417 -5.13 11.75 15.65
CA ASN A 417 -5.97 11.87 14.45
C ASN A 417 -7.41 11.36 14.62
N PRO A 418 -8.23 12.02 15.47
CA PRO A 418 -9.61 11.61 15.78
C PRO A 418 -10.57 11.56 14.57
N SER A 419 -10.16 12.11 13.42
CA SER A 419 -10.96 12.06 12.18
C SER A 419 -10.80 10.75 11.42
N VAL A 420 -9.65 10.07 11.56
CA VAL A 420 -9.31 8.85 10.84
C VAL A 420 -9.68 7.64 11.68
N LEU A 421 -10.47 6.74 11.09
CA LEU A 421 -10.88 5.49 11.70
C LEU A 421 -10.04 4.31 11.18
N ILE A 422 -9.69 4.31 9.89
CA ILE A 422 -8.86 3.27 9.28
C ILE A 422 -7.75 3.92 8.46
N GLN A 423 -6.51 3.49 8.71
CA GLN A 423 -5.37 3.76 7.85
C GLN A 423 -4.47 2.52 7.75
N ILE A 424 -3.73 2.41 6.66
CA ILE A 424 -2.69 1.38 6.51
C ILE A 424 -1.36 1.98 6.97
N GLU A 425 -0.58 1.22 7.74
CA GLU A 425 0.72 1.70 8.23
C GLU A 425 1.65 2.06 7.05
N PRO A 426 2.45 3.14 7.13
CA PRO A 426 3.26 3.61 6.00
C PRO A 426 4.25 2.61 5.43
N ASP A 427 4.66 1.66 6.25
CA ASP A 427 5.58 0.63 5.87
C ASP A 427 4.86 -0.63 5.31
N ASN A 428 3.52 -0.68 5.32
CA ASN A 428 2.70 -1.77 4.79
C ASN A 428 2.13 -1.46 3.38
N ASN A 429 3.00 -1.00 2.47
CA ASN A 429 2.72 -0.62 1.07
C ASN A 429 2.04 -1.71 0.21
N HIS A 430 2.23 -3.00 0.52
CA HIS A 430 1.67 -4.14 -0.20
C HIS A 430 0.47 -4.78 0.52
N CYS A 431 -0.13 -4.08 1.49
CA CYS A 431 -1.31 -4.55 2.20
C CYS A 431 -2.46 -4.88 1.24
N LYS A 432 -3.17 -5.97 1.50
CA LYS A 432 -4.47 -6.30 0.89
C LYS A 432 -5.52 -6.29 1.98
N LEU A 433 -6.36 -5.26 1.98
CA LEU A 433 -7.40 -5.04 2.98
C LEU A 433 -8.79 -5.20 2.35
N ASP A 434 -9.52 -6.22 2.81
CA ASP A 434 -10.92 -6.43 2.45
C ASP A 434 -11.83 -5.97 3.58
N ILE A 435 -12.79 -5.09 3.31
CA ILE A 435 -13.79 -4.64 4.29
C ILE A 435 -15.16 -5.02 3.77
N THR A 436 -15.92 -5.78 4.55
CA THR A 436 -17.20 -6.34 4.09
C THR A 436 -18.31 -6.21 5.14
N ASP A 437 -19.52 -5.84 4.69
CA ASP A 437 -20.75 -5.89 5.50
C ASP A 437 -20.73 -4.98 6.75
N ILE A 438 -20.14 -3.78 6.64
CA ILE A 438 -19.98 -2.80 7.74
C ILE A 438 -20.56 -1.45 7.37
N SER A 439 -21.22 -0.80 8.33
CA SER A 439 -21.63 0.59 8.24
C SER A 439 -20.68 1.49 9.02
N PHE A 440 -20.18 2.52 8.35
CA PHE A 440 -19.31 3.53 8.91
C PHE A 440 -20.10 4.80 9.18
N GLU A 441 -19.96 5.33 10.38
CA GLU A 441 -20.56 6.59 10.79
C GLU A 441 -19.45 7.60 11.11
N GLN A 442 -19.44 8.73 10.40
CA GLN A 442 -18.48 9.80 10.62
C GLN A 442 -19.01 10.77 11.66
N GLN A 443 -18.26 10.96 12.75
CA GLN A 443 -18.50 12.01 13.73
C GLN A 443 -17.56 13.20 13.47
N PHE A 444 -18.13 14.40 13.49
CA PHE A 444 -17.37 15.63 13.31
C PHE A 444 -16.42 15.83 14.49
N CYS A 445 -15.12 15.97 14.22
CA CYS A 445 -14.12 16.36 15.21
C CYS A 445 -14.02 17.88 15.29
N ASP A 446 -13.46 18.51 14.26
CA ASP A 446 -13.34 19.96 14.12
C ASP A 446 -13.15 20.35 12.64
N ALA A 447 -13.10 21.65 12.37
CA ALA A 447 -12.90 22.18 11.01
C ALA A 447 -11.41 22.29 10.60
N SER A 448 -10.47 22.04 11.52
CA SER A 448 -9.03 22.09 11.22
C SER A 448 -8.50 20.76 10.69
N THR A 449 -9.21 19.67 10.98
CA THR A 449 -8.87 18.34 10.50
C THR A 449 -9.53 18.08 9.15
N THR A 450 -8.73 17.65 8.17
CA THR A 450 -9.18 17.39 6.79
C THR A 450 -8.99 15.95 6.36
N ASP A 451 -8.38 15.13 7.20
CA ASP A 451 -8.11 13.72 6.89
C ASP A 451 -9.42 12.92 6.83
N ALA A 452 -9.46 11.93 5.96
CA ALA A 452 -10.65 11.15 5.69
C ALA A 452 -10.99 10.19 6.84
N LEU A 453 -12.26 9.80 6.97
CA LEU A 453 -12.64 8.71 7.88
C LEU A 453 -11.88 7.41 7.56
N ILE A 454 -11.74 7.08 6.27
CA ILE A 454 -10.87 6.00 5.79
C ILE A 454 -9.81 6.60 4.86
N LEU A 455 -8.55 6.44 5.25
CA LEU A 455 -7.39 6.99 4.57
C LEU A 455 -6.56 5.86 3.96
N VAL A 456 -6.64 5.70 2.64
CA VAL A 456 -5.90 4.68 1.89
C VAL A 456 -4.68 5.32 1.24
N GLN A 457 -3.54 5.28 1.94
CA GLN A 457 -2.26 5.79 1.44
C GLN A 457 -1.32 4.72 0.91
N TYR A 458 -1.61 3.46 1.21
CA TYR A 458 -0.73 2.31 1.02
C TYR A 458 -1.63 1.10 0.76
N GLY A 459 -1.16 0.13 -0.02
CA GLY A 459 -1.87 -1.13 -0.26
C GLY A 459 -3.12 -1.04 -1.16
N GLU A 460 -3.70 -2.22 -1.40
CA GLU A 460 -4.94 -2.43 -2.14
C GLU A 460 -6.11 -2.57 -1.16
N VAL A 461 -7.16 -1.78 -1.35
CA VAL A 461 -8.32 -1.76 -0.47
C VAL A 461 -9.60 -2.09 -1.24
N ILE A 462 -10.30 -3.13 -0.80
CA ILE A 462 -11.60 -3.54 -1.35
C ILE A 462 -12.68 -3.32 -0.31
N LEU A 463 -13.71 -2.53 -0.65
CA LEU A 463 -14.93 -2.41 0.16
C LEU A 463 -16.07 -3.15 -0.53
N LEU A 464 -16.78 -4.00 0.19
CA LEU A 464 -17.88 -4.82 -0.32
C LEU A 464 -19.10 -4.70 0.58
N ARG A 465 -20.23 -4.24 0.03
CA ARG A 465 -21.49 -4.08 0.78
C ARG A 465 -21.28 -3.27 2.08
N CYS A 466 -20.72 -2.07 1.94
CA CYS A 466 -20.51 -1.15 3.06
C CYS A 466 -21.43 0.07 2.93
N SER A 467 -21.64 0.80 4.03
CA SER A 467 -22.34 2.10 3.96
C SER A 467 -21.64 3.19 4.75
N PHE A 468 -21.84 4.44 4.35
CA PHE A 468 -21.28 5.63 4.99
C PHE A 468 -22.38 6.65 5.28
N THR A 469 -22.43 7.12 6.51
CA THR A 469 -23.31 8.21 6.98
C THR A 469 -22.56 9.14 7.92
N GLN A 470 -23.10 10.33 8.16
CA GLN A 470 -22.61 11.20 9.23
C GLN A 470 -23.52 11.07 10.45
N PHE A 471 -22.92 11.07 11.64
CA PHE A 471 -23.66 11.05 12.92
C PHE A 471 -24.53 12.30 13.09
N ASP A 472 -23.97 13.46 12.72
CA ASP A 472 -24.69 14.74 12.68
C ASP A 472 -24.51 15.38 11.30
N SER A 473 -25.56 15.27 10.48
CA SER A 473 -25.62 15.86 9.14
C SER A 473 -26.04 17.34 9.16
N SER A 474 -26.33 17.93 10.32
CA SER A 474 -26.65 19.36 10.43
C SER A 474 -25.40 20.24 10.35
N ILE A 475 -24.25 19.69 10.74
CA ILE A 475 -22.93 20.35 10.69
C ILE A 475 -22.25 19.99 9.37
N ALA A 476 -21.56 20.95 8.76
CA ALA A 476 -20.76 20.70 7.57
C ALA A 476 -19.39 20.14 7.96
N HIS A 477 -19.07 18.93 7.49
CA HIS A 477 -17.78 18.27 7.74
C HIS A 477 -16.71 18.75 6.76
N HIS A 478 -15.46 18.85 7.24
CA HIS A 478 -14.32 19.27 6.43
C HIS A 478 -13.46 18.08 5.95
N SER A 479 -13.72 16.90 6.50
CA SER A 479 -13.10 15.62 6.17
C SER A 479 -14.00 14.77 5.27
N PRO A 480 -13.48 14.17 4.18
CA PRO A 480 -14.24 13.23 3.35
C PRO A 480 -14.52 11.91 4.11
N PHE A 481 -15.44 11.08 3.61
CA PHE A 481 -15.58 9.71 4.10
C PHE A 481 -14.37 8.86 3.73
N ILE A 482 -13.90 8.96 2.49
CA ILE A 482 -12.81 8.15 1.97
C ILE A 482 -11.85 9.03 1.18
N GLN A 483 -10.55 8.84 1.43
CA GLN A 483 -9.50 9.36 0.56
C GLN A 483 -8.64 8.20 0.03
N LEU A 484 -8.53 8.10 -1.30
CA LEU A 484 -7.73 7.09 -1.99
C LEU A 484 -6.49 7.75 -2.62
N LYS A 485 -5.29 7.36 -2.18
CA LYS A 485 -4.01 7.81 -2.75
C LYS A 485 -3.25 6.72 -3.52
N GLU A 486 -3.67 5.46 -3.41
CA GLU A 486 -3.01 4.33 -4.06
C GLU A 486 -3.91 3.60 -5.06
N LYS A 487 -3.28 3.14 -6.15
CA LYS A 487 -3.94 2.36 -7.21
C LYS A 487 -4.43 1.02 -6.68
N GLY A 488 -5.48 0.49 -7.31
CA GLY A 488 -6.03 -0.84 -6.98
C GLY A 488 -7.18 -0.83 -5.98
N SER A 489 -7.54 0.33 -5.42
CA SER A 489 -8.71 0.45 -4.56
C SER A 489 -10.02 0.27 -5.35
N ALA A 490 -10.93 -0.57 -4.86
CA ALA A 490 -12.20 -0.88 -5.51
C ALA A 490 -13.37 -0.97 -4.53
N LEU A 491 -14.49 -0.34 -4.88
CA LEU A 491 -15.71 -0.29 -4.08
C LEU A 491 -16.83 -1.03 -4.80
N TYR A 492 -17.44 -2.00 -4.12
CA TYR A 492 -18.53 -2.84 -4.62
C TYR A 492 -19.73 -2.73 -3.69
N ASP A 493 -20.90 -2.41 -4.26
CA ASP A 493 -22.18 -2.32 -3.51
C ASP A 493 -22.10 -1.34 -2.31
N VAL A 494 -21.36 -0.24 -2.44
CA VAL A 494 -21.15 0.74 -1.36
C VAL A 494 -22.17 1.88 -1.44
N THR A 495 -22.79 2.22 -0.32
CA THR A 495 -23.78 3.31 -0.24
C THR A 495 -23.28 4.48 0.62
N PHE A 496 -23.20 5.67 0.05
CA PHE A 496 -22.93 6.93 0.73
C PHE A 496 -24.24 7.70 0.87
N ASN A 497 -24.67 8.00 2.09
CA ASN A 497 -25.98 8.59 2.33
C ASN A 497 -25.93 9.78 3.31
N SER A 498 -26.71 10.82 3.02
CA SER A 498 -26.95 11.95 3.92
C SER A 498 -25.70 12.67 4.43
N GLY A 499 -24.65 12.77 3.60
CA GLY A 499 -23.43 13.50 3.93
C GLY A 499 -23.58 15.01 3.69
N ASN A 500 -23.21 15.82 4.69
CA ASN A 500 -23.13 17.28 4.61
C ASN A 500 -21.67 17.70 4.82
N PHE A 501 -21.03 18.10 3.73
CA PHE A 501 -19.64 18.52 3.67
C PHE A 501 -19.53 20.01 3.37
N SER A 502 -18.36 20.58 3.69
CA SER A 502 -18.02 21.95 3.31
C SER A 502 -18.06 22.13 1.78
N GLN A 503 -18.11 23.38 1.32
CA GLN A 503 -18.08 23.71 -0.11
C GLN A 503 -16.75 23.36 -0.81
N ASP A 504 -15.71 22.98 -0.05
CA ASP A 504 -14.39 22.62 -0.55
C ASP A 504 -14.03 21.12 -0.32
N THR A 505 -14.92 20.39 0.35
CA THR A 505 -14.77 18.97 0.68
C THR A 505 -15.72 18.11 -0.14
N ALA A 506 -15.20 17.05 -0.78
CA ALA A 506 -16.00 16.03 -1.45
C ALA A 506 -16.33 14.87 -0.48
N ALA A 507 -17.35 14.06 -0.77
CA ALA A 507 -17.64 12.89 0.06
C ALA A 507 -16.59 11.78 -0.11
N VAL A 508 -16.16 11.56 -1.35
CA VAL A 508 -15.04 10.66 -1.68
C VAL A 508 -14.02 11.45 -2.50
N ASP A 509 -12.76 11.35 -2.12
CA ASP A 509 -11.64 12.02 -2.76
C ASP A 509 -10.62 11.00 -3.24
N VAL A 510 -10.41 10.94 -4.55
CA VAL A 510 -9.29 10.20 -5.14
C VAL A 510 -8.24 11.24 -5.48
N VAL A 511 -7.08 11.17 -4.83
CA VAL A 511 -5.97 12.10 -5.08
C VAL A 511 -4.95 11.46 -6.00
N THR A 512 -3.93 12.23 -6.39
CA THR A 512 -2.84 11.78 -7.28
C THR A 512 -2.32 10.41 -6.86
N GLU A 513 -2.13 9.51 -7.84
CA GLU A 513 -1.73 8.08 -7.71
C GLU A 513 -2.88 7.09 -7.43
N GLY A 514 -4.02 7.53 -6.89
CA GLY A 514 -5.09 6.64 -6.42
C GLY A 514 -5.89 5.90 -7.49
N GLY A 515 -6.33 6.57 -8.55
CA GLY A 515 -7.38 6.02 -9.43
C GLY A 515 -8.65 5.61 -8.67
N GLY A 516 -9.69 5.15 -9.36
CA GLY A 516 -10.92 4.78 -8.65
C GLY A 516 -11.79 3.80 -9.41
N GLN A 517 -12.20 2.73 -8.74
CA GLN A 517 -13.15 1.75 -9.27
C GLN A 517 -14.39 1.66 -8.38
N PHE A 518 -15.56 1.90 -8.96
CA PHE A 518 -16.85 1.93 -8.27
C PHE A 518 -17.85 1.09 -9.04
N TYR A 519 -18.35 0.03 -8.39
CA TYR A 519 -19.27 -0.93 -8.97
C TYR A 519 -20.53 -1.01 -8.11
N ASN A 520 -21.68 -0.69 -8.71
CA ASN A 520 -22.98 -0.66 -8.03
C ASN A 520 -22.99 0.23 -6.76
N CYS A 521 -22.27 1.35 -6.79
CA CYS A 521 -22.21 2.29 -5.66
C CYS A 521 -23.30 3.35 -5.75
N SER A 522 -23.85 3.77 -4.61
CA SER A 522 -24.89 4.79 -4.54
C SER A 522 -24.46 6.00 -3.71
N PHE A 523 -24.64 7.19 -4.25
CA PHE A 523 -24.45 8.47 -3.58
C PHE A 523 -25.83 9.15 -3.48
N VAL A 524 -26.35 9.27 -2.26
CA VAL A 524 -27.71 9.75 -2.01
C VAL A 524 -27.69 10.91 -1.03
N ASN A 525 -28.35 12.01 -1.39
CA ASN A 525 -28.46 13.21 -0.55
C ASN A 525 -27.09 13.76 -0.08
N ILE A 526 -26.06 13.68 -0.94
CA ILE A 526 -24.73 14.21 -0.61
C ILE A 526 -24.68 15.69 -0.92
N LYS A 527 -24.31 16.51 0.06
CA LYS A 527 -24.11 17.95 -0.07
C LYS A 527 -22.64 18.28 0.21
N GLY A 528 -21.98 19.06 -0.65
CA GLY A 528 -20.55 19.39 -0.49
C GLY A 528 -19.96 20.02 -1.74
N ALA A 529 -18.64 20.04 -1.89
CA ALA A 529 -17.98 20.46 -3.13
C ALA A 529 -18.37 19.58 -4.33
N ALA A 530 -18.36 18.26 -4.10
CA ALA A 530 -18.73 17.20 -5.03
C ALA A 530 -19.13 15.94 -4.25
N SER A 531 -19.83 15.01 -4.90
CA SER A 531 -20.01 13.66 -4.35
C SER A 531 -18.73 12.83 -4.52
N LEU A 532 -18.08 12.97 -5.68
CA LEU A 532 -16.83 12.30 -6.01
C LEU A 532 -15.87 13.28 -6.68
N ARG A 533 -14.67 13.43 -6.11
CA ARG A 533 -13.57 14.18 -6.72
C ARG A 533 -12.43 13.23 -7.04
N VAL A 534 -11.83 13.35 -8.22
CA VAL A 534 -10.82 12.42 -8.72
C VAL A 534 -9.69 13.16 -9.42
N ASP A 535 -8.46 12.96 -8.95
CA ASP A 535 -7.26 13.42 -9.62
C ASP A 535 -6.53 12.27 -10.31
N LEU A 536 -6.56 12.30 -11.64
CA LEU A 536 -5.90 11.32 -12.51
C LEU A 536 -4.56 11.85 -13.04
N SER A 537 -3.91 12.75 -12.30
CA SER A 537 -2.63 13.35 -12.69
C SER A 537 -1.41 12.42 -12.60
N TYR A 538 -1.62 11.09 -12.55
CA TYR A 538 -0.57 10.09 -12.52
C TYR A 538 -0.74 9.04 -13.63
N VAL A 539 0.37 8.53 -14.17
CA VAL A 539 0.36 7.63 -15.33
C VAL A 539 -0.38 6.32 -14.99
N TYR A 540 -1.13 5.79 -15.95
CA TYR A 540 -1.93 4.56 -15.80
C TYR A 540 -3.05 4.61 -14.76
N THR A 541 -3.36 5.77 -14.18
CA THR A 541 -4.57 5.93 -13.36
C THR A 541 -5.82 6.05 -14.23
N GLY A 542 -6.95 5.60 -13.68
CA GLY A 542 -8.23 5.68 -14.35
C GLY A 542 -9.38 5.73 -13.37
N LEU A 543 -10.54 6.17 -13.87
CA LEU A 543 -11.79 6.22 -13.14
C LEU A 543 -12.80 5.31 -13.83
N LEU A 544 -13.26 4.28 -13.12
CA LEU A 544 -14.20 3.28 -13.60
C LEU A 544 -15.46 3.33 -12.73
N LEU A 545 -16.57 3.81 -13.29
CA LEU A 545 -17.88 3.76 -12.64
C LEU A 545 -18.79 2.84 -13.43
N GLN A 546 -19.40 1.87 -12.75
CA GLN A 546 -20.36 0.96 -13.35
C GLN A 546 -21.55 0.77 -12.42
N ASP A 547 -22.76 0.93 -12.97
CA ASP A 547 -24.02 0.79 -12.24
C ASP A 547 -24.14 1.74 -11.04
N CYS A 548 -23.42 2.87 -11.06
CA CYS A 548 -23.44 3.83 -9.95
C CYS A 548 -24.65 4.78 -10.03
N ILE A 549 -25.22 5.14 -8.88
CA ILE A 549 -26.37 6.04 -8.77
C ILE A 549 -25.98 7.31 -8.01
N PHE A 550 -26.27 8.47 -8.58
CA PHE A 550 -26.16 9.78 -7.93
C PHE A 550 -27.55 10.40 -7.84
N HIS A 551 -28.09 10.46 -6.63
CA HIS A 551 -29.47 10.86 -6.38
C HIS A 551 -29.58 11.99 -5.36
N ASN A 552 -30.23 13.09 -5.76
CA ASN A 552 -30.44 14.29 -4.93
C ASN A 552 -29.14 14.87 -4.33
N CYS A 553 -28.02 14.75 -5.03
CA CYS A 553 -26.77 15.36 -4.61
C CYS A 553 -26.78 16.87 -4.86
N THR A 554 -26.23 17.65 -3.93
CA THR A 554 -26.15 19.11 -4.00
C THR A 554 -24.68 19.55 -4.00
N SER A 555 -24.16 19.92 -5.16
CA SER A 555 -22.79 20.39 -5.30
C SER A 555 -22.69 21.91 -5.16
N LEU A 556 -22.11 22.35 -4.05
CA LEU A 556 -21.93 23.73 -3.67
C LEU A 556 -20.74 24.34 -4.44
N PRO A 557 -20.93 25.41 -5.20
CA PRO A 557 -19.83 26.10 -5.86
C PRO A 557 -19.05 26.96 -4.86
N SER A 558 -17.72 26.91 -4.94
CA SER A 558 -16.78 27.79 -4.24
C SER A 558 -15.96 28.62 -5.23
N SER A 559 -14.97 29.38 -4.73
CA SER A 559 -14.00 30.08 -5.59
C SER A 559 -13.04 29.11 -6.30
N SER A 560 -12.91 27.88 -5.78
CA SER A 560 -12.13 26.82 -6.40
C SER A 560 -12.81 26.26 -7.65
N SER A 561 -12.03 25.86 -8.64
CA SER A 561 -12.54 25.08 -9.78
C SER A 561 -12.94 23.65 -9.38
N LEU A 562 -12.48 23.18 -8.22
CA LEU A 562 -12.70 21.83 -7.67
C LEU A 562 -14.02 21.68 -6.92
N SER A 563 -15.03 22.49 -7.24
CA SER A 563 -16.36 22.44 -6.62
C SER A 563 -17.50 22.74 -7.60
N GLY A 564 -18.73 22.44 -7.19
CA GLY A 564 -19.96 22.79 -7.90
C GLY A 564 -20.39 21.80 -8.98
N SER A 565 -19.88 20.57 -8.99
CA SER A 565 -20.40 19.49 -9.86
C SER A 565 -20.51 18.18 -9.10
N THR A 566 -21.43 17.29 -9.49
CA THR A 566 -21.65 16.01 -8.78
C THR A 566 -20.37 15.18 -8.77
N ILE A 567 -19.70 15.11 -9.92
CA ILE A 567 -18.39 14.47 -10.10
C ILE A 567 -17.40 15.47 -10.71
N ILE A 568 -16.18 15.53 -10.17
CA ILE A 568 -15.10 16.36 -10.71
C ILE A 568 -13.89 15.49 -10.96
N VAL A 569 -13.35 15.56 -12.18
CA VAL A 569 -12.15 14.81 -12.58
C VAL A 569 -11.09 15.78 -13.08
N THR A 570 -9.87 15.67 -12.56
CA THR A 570 -8.72 16.50 -12.95
C THR A 570 -7.61 15.66 -13.58
N ASN A 571 -6.88 16.25 -14.52
CA ASN A 571 -5.61 15.73 -15.02
C ASN A 571 -4.62 16.86 -15.28
N THR A 572 -3.41 16.76 -14.75
CA THR A 572 -2.34 17.75 -14.92
C THR A 572 -1.06 17.17 -15.51
N ILE A 573 -1.03 15.90 -15.93
CA ILE A 573 0.15 15.23 -16.51
C ILE A 573 0.74 16.09 -17.64
N ARG A 574 2.03 16.43 -17.49
CA ARG A 574 2.82 17.22 -18.45
C ARG A 574 3.54 16.29 -19.40
N ASP A 575 2.85 15.78 -20.40
CA ASP A 575 3.51 15.13 -21.52
C ASP A 575 3.31 15.95 -22.80
N ASP A 576 4.41 16.14 -23.55
CA ASP A 576 4.39 16.68 -24.90
C ASP A 576 3.89 15.60 -25.86
N TYR A 577 2.58 15.40 -25.80
CA TYR A 577 1.84 14.45 -26.63
C TYR A 577 1.79 14.85 -28.12
N SER A 578 2.40 15.97 -28.53
CA SER A 578 2.24 16.52 -29.88
C SER A 578 2.86 15.68 -31.01
N THR A 579 3.74 14.72 -30.70
CA THR A 579 4.52 13.99 -31.72
C THR A 579 4.20 12.50 -31.87
N ASN A 580 3.49 11.87 -30.92
CA ASN A 580 3.22 10.42 -30.98
C ASN A 580 1.82 10.05 -30.42
N GLN A 581 0.83 9.93 -31.31
CA GLN A 581 -0.58 9.61 -30.96
C GLN A 581 -0.72 8.29 -30.20
N VAL A 582 0.17 7.33 -30.43
CA VAL A 582 0.14 6.04 -29.74
C VAL A 582 0.42 6.19 -28.26
N LYS A 583 1.46 6.95 -27.92
CA LYS A 583 1.81 7.23 -26.52
C LYS A 583 0.70 8.00 -25.81
N ILE A 584 0.00 8.90 -26.51
CA ILE A 584 -1.17 9.61 -25.95
C ILE A 584 -2.23 8.59 -25.52
N VAL A 585 -2.62 7.70 -26.42
CA VAL A 585 -3.71 6.73 -26.18
C VAL A 585 -3.35 5.72 -25.10
N LEU A 586 -2.09 5.33 -24.95
CA LEU A 586 -1.69 4.36 -23.93
C LEU A 586 -1.49 5.01 -22.55
N ASN A 587 -0.91 6.21 -22.50
CA ASN A 587 -0.49 6.83 -21.25
C ASN A 587 -1.54 7.78 -20.66
N SER A 588 -2.44 8.33 -21.49
CA SER A 588 -3.47 9.25 -20.99
C SER A 588 -4.42 8.53 -20.02
N PRO A 589 -4.91 9.22 -18.98
CA PRO A 589 -5.91 8.65 -18.08
C PRO A 589 -7.22 8.32 -18.80
N VAL A 590 -7.94 7.34 -18.26
CA VAL A 590 -9.24 6.89 -18.80
C VAL A 590 -10.33 7.06 -17.76
N CYS A 591 -11.45 7.66 -18.15
CA CYS A 591 -12.67 7.75 -17.37
C CYS A 591 -13.80 6.99 -18.09
N ALA A 592 -14.29 5.90 -17.51
CA ALA A 592 -15.39 5.13 -18.07
C ALA A 592 -16.59 5.13 -17.11
N PHE A 593 -17.74 5.56 -17.61
CA PHE A 593 -19.04 5.54 -16.94
C PHE A 593 -19.94 4.56 -17.68
N THR A 594 -20.46 3.55 -16.98
CA THR A 594 -21.30 2.50 -17.56
C THR A 594 -22.58 2.36 -16.77
N ARG A 595 -23.73 2.58 -17.39
CA ARG A 595 -25.08 2.47 -16.79
C ARG A 595 -25.30 3.37 -15.56
N CYS A 596 -24.46 4.39 -15.37
CA CYS A 596 -24.61 5.33 -14.26
C CYS A 596 -25.89 6.18 -14.39
N GLN A 597 -26.52 6.47 -13.25
CA GLN A 597 -27.76 7.23 -13.17
C GLN A 597 -27.55 8.54 -12.42
N PHE A 598 -27.99 9.66 -12.99
CA PHE A 598 -27.98 10.98 -12.35
C PHE A 598 -29.42 11.48 -12.25
N THR A 599 -29.92 11.74 -11.05
CA THR A 599 -31.34 12.09 -10.86
C THR A 599 -31.54 13.03 -9.69
N GLY A 600 -32.12 14.21 -9.95
CA GLY A 600 -32.46 15.18 -8.92
C GLY A 600 -31.26 15.94 -8.34
N ASN A 601 -30.08 15.85 -8.98
CA ASN A 601 -28.89 16.55 -8.51
C ASN A 601 -28.97 18.04 -8.84
N THR A 602 -28.29 18.86 -8.03
CA THR A 602 -28.22 20.31 -8.19
C THR A 602 -26.77 20.79 -8.11
N GLY A 603 -26.41 21.77 -8.93
CA GLY A 603 -25.03 22.25 -9.11
C GLY A 603 -24.86 22.93 -10.46
N LYS A 604 -23.60 23.17 -10.88
CA LYS A 604 -23.29 23.73 -12.20
C LYS A 604 -23.37 22.69 -13.33
N SER A 605 -22.98 21.45 -13.03
CA SER A 605 -22.99 20.31 -13.96
C SER A 605 -23.01 18.99 -13.18
N GLU A 606 -23.35 17.90 -13.84
CA GLU A 606 -23.25 16.55 -13.26
C GLU A 606 -21.79 16.09 -13.23
N VAL A 607 -21.10 16.20 -14.36
CA VAL A 607 -19.69 15.79 -14.48
C VAL A 607 -18.87 16.95 -15.01
N LYS A 608 -17.69 17.17 -14.40
CA LYS A 608 -16.76 18.22 -14.79
C LYS A 608 -15.36 17.66 -15.00
N PHE A 609 -14.79 17.89 -16.18
CA PHE A 609 -13.41 17.54 -16.52
C PHE A 609 -12.53 18.79 -16.53
N LEU A 610 -11.41 18.73 -15.80
CA LEU A 610 -10.47 19.84 -15.60
C LEU A 610 -9.06 19.47 -16.07
N GLY A 611 -8.32 20.47 -16.54
CA GLY A 611 -6.91 20.31 -16.93
C GLY A 611 -6.70 19.73 -18.33
N LYS A 612 -5.72 18.83 -18.47
CA LYS A 612 -5.26 18.25 -19.74
C LYS A 612 -6.16 17.11 -20.23
N LEU A 613 -5.83 16.59 -21.42
CA LEU A 613 -6.60 15.57 -22.12
C LEU A 613 -6.77 14.30 -21.28
N MET A 614 -7.97 13.73 -21.30
CA MET A 614 -8.30 12.41 -20.77
C MET A 614 -9.22 11.71 -21.77
N TYR A 615 -9.13 10.39 -21.88
CA TYR A 615 -10.12 9.65 -22.66
C TYR A 615 -11.33 9.37 -21.80
N VAL A 616 -12.52 9.69 -22.32
CA VAL A 616 -13.78 9.53 -21.59
C VAL A 616 -14.73 8.62 -22.37
N GLY A 617 -15.55 7.85 -21.65
CA GLY A 617 -16.57 6.99 -22.22
C GLY A 617 -17.78 6.92 -21.32
N PHE A 618 -18.96 7.21 -21.87
CA PHE A 618 -20.26 7.13 -21.23
C PHE A 618 -21.11 6.11 -21.99
N VAL A 619 -21.40 4.99 -21.35
CA VAL A 619 -22.11 3.86 -21.94
C VAL A 619 -23.43 3.69 -21.20
N GLN A 620 -24.55 3.95 -21.87
CA GLN A 620 -25.91 3.78 -21.30
C GLN A 620 -26.14 4.59 -20.01
N CYS A 621 -25.45 5.71 -19.84
CA CYS A 621 -25.67 6.59 -18.70
C CYS A 621 -26.90 7.46 -18.92
N ASN A 622 -27.68 7.69 -17.85
CA ASN A 622 -28.74 8.68 -17.85
C ASN A 622 -28.15 10.04 -17.49
N ILE A 623 -27.50 10.67 -18.45
CA ILE A 623 -26.87 11.98 -18.33
C ILE A 623 -27.05 12.74 -19.65
N ASP A 624 -27.48 14.01 -19.56
CA ASP A 624 -27.48 14.89 -20.72
C ASP A 624 -26.05 15.37 -20.98
N SER A 625 -25.63 15.32 -22.25
CA SER A 625 -24.39 15.93 -22.73
C SER A 625 -24.23 17.41 -22.34
N THR A 626 -25.33 18.16 -22.18
CA THR A 626 -25.29 19.56 -21.73
C THR A 626 -24.93 19.70 -20.24
N SER A 627 -25.14 18.64 -19.46
CA SER A 627 -24.78 18.55 -18.03
C SER A 627 -23.32 18.15 -17.81
N ILE A 628 -22.50 18.05 -18.86
CA ILE A 628 -21.07 17.75 -18.77
C ILE A 628 -20.27 18.99 -19.12
N SER A 629 -19.41 19.43 -18.20
CA SER A 629 -18.51 20.56 -18.42
C SER A 629 -17.06 20.10 -18.62
N TYR A 630 -16.33 20.84 -19.46
CA TYR A 630 -14.97 20.52 -19.85
C TYR A 630 -14.10 21.78 -19.79
N ASP A 631 -12.82 21.58 -19.49
CA ASP A 631 -11.85 22.67 -19.43
C ASP A 631 -11.63 23.35 -20.78
N SER A 632 -11.38 24.65 -20.75
CA SER A 632 -10.98 25.45 -21.90
C SER A 632 -9.69 25.00 -22.59
N LEU A 633 -8.83 24.24 -21.90
CA LEU A 633 -7.58 23.71 -22.44
C LEU A 633 -7.79 22.60 -23.49
N TRP A 634 -8.99 22.07 -23.63
CA TRP A 634 -9.32 21.06 -24.64
C TRP A 634 -9.59 21.77 -25.98
N THR A 635 -8.65 21.70 -26.93
CA THR A 635 -8.78 22.38 -28.24
C THR A 635 -9.87 21.74 -29.12
N SER A 636 -10.40 22.49 -30.10
CA SER A 636 -11.50 22.03 -30.98
C SER A 636 -11.24 20.70 -31.70
N THR A 637 -10.03 20.46 -32.21
CA THR A 637 -9.70 19.23 -32.96
C THR A 637 -9.80 17.98 -32.08
N TYR A 638 -9.26 18.02 -30.86
CA TYR A 638 -9.38 16.92 -29.91
C TYR A 638 -10.80 16.79 -29.37
N TRP A 639 -11.51 17.92 -29.24
CA TRP A 639 -12.88 17.95 -28.79
C TRP A 639 -13.82 17.16 -29.71
N ASP A 640 -13.65 17.30 -31.02
CA ASP A 640 -14.48 16.59 -31.99
C ASP A 640 -14.26 15.08 -31.91
N GLU A 641 -13.01 14.63 -31.74
CA GLU A 641 -12.69 13.21 -31.54
C GLU A 641 -13.30 12.68 -30.24
N ILE A 642 -13.08 13.36 -29.11
CA ILE A 642 -13.62 12.92 -27.82
C ILE A 642 -15.14 12.84 -27.88
N LYS A 643 -15.83 13.89 -28.34
CA LYS A 643 -17.30 13.89 -28.45
C LYS A 643 -17.80 12.72 -29.28
N TYR A 644 -17.15 12.42 -30.39
CA TYR A 644 -17.62 11.41 -31.31
C TYR A 644 -17.55 9.99 -30.72
N TYR A 645 -16.51 9.69 -29.93
CA TYR A 645 -16.29 8.34 -29.37
C TYR A 645 -16.75 8.19 -27.92
N SER A 646 -17.04 9.28 -27.20
CA SER A 646 -17.36 9.23 -25.77
C SER A 646 -18.76 8.76 -25.46
N PHE A 647 -19.71 8.81 -26.39
CA PHE A 647 -21.12 8.56 -26.08
C PHE A 647 -21.63 7.25 -26.68
N GLY A 648 -22.10 6.38 -25.80
CA GLY A 648 -22.56 5.02 -26.08
C GLY A 648 -24.00 4.80 -25.65
N GLY A 649 -24.96 5.43 -26.32
CA GLY A 649 -26.39 5.30 -25.98
C GLY A 649 -26.91 6.30 -24.93
N CYS A 650 -26.14 7.36 -24.61
CA CYS A 650 -26.55 8.44 -23.70
C CYS A 650 -27.32 9.58 -24.41
N SER A 651 -27.22 9.69 -25.73
CA SER A 651 -27.89 10.74 -26.53
C SER A 651 -28.63 10.10 -27.71
N GLY A 652 -29.96 10.01 -27.61
CA GLY A 652 -30.84 9.52 -28.68
C GLY A 652 -30.48 8.11 -29.17
N SER A 653 -31.03 7.08 -28.53
CA SER A 653 -30.76 5.68 -28.88
C SER A 653 -31.05 5.40 -30.37
N ALA A 654 -30.01 5.36 -31.20
CA ALA A 654 -30.10 4.78 -32.52
C ALA A 654 -30.38 3.28 -32.38
N SER A 655 -31.30 2.74 -33.16
CA SER A 655 -31.54 1.29 -33.21
C SER A 655 -30.34 0.54 -33.78
N ASN A 656 -30.31 -0.78 -33.56
CA ASN A 656 -29.36 -1.67 -34.21
C ASN A 656 -29.32 -1.40 -35.72
N ALA A 657 -28.12 -1.36 -36.30
CA ALA A 657 -27.96 -1.21 -37.74
C ALA A 657 -26.95 -2.20 -38.29
N THR A 658 -27.12 -2.51 -39.56
CA THR A 658 -26.18 -3.33 -40.32
C THR A 658 -25.70 -2.52 -41.52
N LEU A 659 -24.38 -2.46 -41.71
CA LEU A 659 -23.76 -1.89 -42.90
C LEU A 659 -22.93 -2.95 -43.62
N TYR A 660 -22.93 -2.88 -44.95
CA TYR A 660 -22.20 -3.79 -45.82
C TYR A 660 -20.94 -3.10 -46.36
N ILE A 661 -19.80 -3.79 -46.26
CA ILE A 661 -18.49 -3.29 -46.67
C ILE A 661 -17.91 -4.24 -47.71
N ASN A 662 -17.51 -3.71 -48.86
CA ASN A 662 -16.98 -4.49 -49.98
C ASN A 662 -15.88 -3.73 -50.73
N SER A 663 -14.86 -4.44 -51.22
CA SER A 663 -13.73 -3.84 -51.95
C SER A 663 -14.18 -3.06 -53.18
N THR A 664 -15.34 -3.36 -53.76
CA THR A 664 -15.94 -2.61 -54.89
C THR A 664 -16.90 -1.51 -54.45
N GLY A 665 -17.04 -1.25 -53.15
CA GLY A 665 -17.91 -0.21 -52.60
C GLY A 665 -17.36 1.20 -52.77
N LEU A 666 -18.12 2.19 -52.29
CA LEU A 666 -17.73 3.61 -52.27
C LEU A 666 -17.99 4.19 -50.88
N ASP A 667 -17.08 5.02 -50.36
CA ASP A 667 -17.24 5.65 -49.03
C ASP A 667 -18.37 6.68 -48.96
N SER A 668 -18.83 7.17 -50.12
CA SER A 668 -20.06 7.96 -50.25
C SER A 668 -21.34 7.10 -50.30
N GLY A 669 -21.21 5.77 -50.23
CA GLY A 669 -22.30 4.81 -50.29
C GLY A 669 -23.22 4.89 -49.06
N THR A 670 -24.38 4.23 -49.17
CA THR A 670 -25.38 4.16 -48.09
C THR A 670 -25.17 2.96 -47.15
N GLY A 671 -24.19 2.10 -47.44
CA GLY A 671 -23.85 0.90 -46.68
C GLY A 671 -24.90 -0.21 -46.75
N THR A 672 -25.67 -0.27 -47.85
CA THR A 672 -26.61 -1.37 -48.14
C THR A 672 -25.94 -2.42 -49.02
N ILE A 673 -26.53 -3.61 -49.16
CA ILE A 673 -26.00 -4.68 -50.02
C ILE A 673 -25.75 -4.18 -51.46
N SER A 674 -26.69 -3.40 -52.01
CA SER A 674 -26.61 -2.88 -53.38
C SER A 674 -25.72 -1.65 -53.52
N ASN A 675 -25.33 -1.02 -52.42
CA ASN A 675 -24.48 0.17 -52.39
C ASN A 675 -23.57 0.12 -51.15
N PRO A 676 -22.62 -0.83 -51.12
CA PRO A 676 -21.77 -1.08 -49.95
C PRO A 676 -20.73 0.03 -49.79
N LEU A 677 -20.26 0.21 -48.55
CA LEU A 677 -19.15 1.10 -48.24
C LEU A 677 -17.83 0.45 -48.63
N HIS A 678 -16.81 1.28 -48.90
CA HIS A 678 -15.46 0.78 -49.13
C HIS A 678 -14.71 0.59 -47.82
N SER A 679 -14.73 1.55 -46.89
CA SER A 679 -13.88 1.49 -45.69
C SER A 679 -14.64 1.18 -44.38
N ILE A 680 -13.95 0.48 -43.48
CA ILE A 680 -14.44 0.19 -42.11
C ILE A 680 -14.52 1.48 -41.30
N THR A 681 -13.48 2.31 -41.33
CA THR A 681 -13.49 3.63 -40.68
C THR A 681 -14.70 4.48 -41.09
N GLN A 682 -15.04 4.58 -42.39
CA GLN A 682 -16.20 5.39 -42.79
C GLN A 682 -17.52 4.76 -42.34
N ALA A 683 -17.65 3.44 -42.38
CA ALA A 683 -18.84 2.74 -41.86
C ALA A 683 -19.08 3.02 -40.37
N ILE A 684 -18.00 3.03 -39.59
CA ILE A 684 -18.02 3.40 -38.17
C ILE A 684 -18.36 4.88 -37.98
N ASN A 685 -17.84 5.77 -38.84
CA ASN A 685 -18.02 7.21 -38.72
C ASN A 685 -19.42 7.70 -39.14
N GLN A 686 -20.11 6.97 -40.01
CA GLN A 686 -21.46 7.32 -40.48
C GLN A 686 -22.56 7.06 -39.46
N LYS A 687 -22.28 6.35 -38.37
CA LYS A 687 -23.32 5.90 -37.44
C LYS A 687 -22.92 6.09 -35.98
N THR A 688 -23.94 6.21 -35.14
CA THR A 688 -23.82 6.60 -33.73
C THR A 688 -24.37 5.54 -32.77
N GLN A 689 -24.53 4.27 -33.20
CA GLN A 689 -24.95 3.21 -32.27
C GLN A 689 -24.02 3.12 -31.07
N GLY A 690 -24.56 2.75 -29.91
CA GLY A 690 -23.78 2.68 -28.70
C GLY A 690 -24.44 1.90 -27.58
N GLY A 691 -23.62 1.33 -26.71
CA GLY A 691 -24.04 0.61 -25.51
C GLY A 691 -24.94 -0.58 -25.78
N GLN A 692 -26.26 -0.36 -25.84
CA GLN A 692 -27.26 -1.41 -26.08
C GLN A 692 -27.52 -1.66 -27.56
N SER A 693 -27.36 -0.64 -28.41
CA SER A 693 -27.54 -0.80 -29.84
C SER A 693 -26.23 -1.19 -30.50
N ILE A 694 -26.29 -2.21 -31.36
CA ILE A 694 -25.13 -2.75 -32.04
C ILE A 694 -25.07 -2.24 -33.48
N LEU A 695 -23.90 -1.73 -33.88
CA LEU A 695 -23.55 -1.54 -35.27
C LEU A 695 -22.85 -2.80 -35.77
N THR A 696 -23.51 -3.53 -36.66
CA THR A 696 -22.94 -4.71 -37.32
C THR A 696 -22.36 -4.31 -38.68
N LEU A 697 -21.08 -4.57 -38.88
CA LEU A 697 -20.40 -4.38 -40.15
C LEU A 697 -20.22 -5.76 -40.79
N GLN A 698 -20.93 -6.03 -41.88
CA GLN A 698 -20.74 -7.23 -42.68
C GLN A 698 -19.67 -6.97 -43.74
N ILE A 699 -18.52 -7.59 -43.55
CA ILE A 699 -17.30 -7.34 -44.29
C ILE A 699 -17.11 -8.45 -45.31
N GLY A 700 -17.11 -8.08 -46.59
CA GLY A 700 -16.88 -9.01 -47.69
C GLY A 700 -15.49 -9.62 -47.70
N SER A 701 -15.27 -10.53 -48.64
CA SER A 701 -13.97 -11.13 -48.89
C SER A 701 -12.94 -10.07 -49.31
N GLY A 702 -11.74 -10.15 -48.79
CA GLY A 702 -10.65 -9.23 -49.10
C GLY A 702 -9.73 -8.99 -47.90
N THR A 703 -8.72 -8.16 -48.13
CA THR A 703 -7.83 -7.66 -47.10
C THR A 703 -8.17 -6.22 -46.77
N TRP A 704 -8.36 -5.95 -45.49
CA TRP A 704 -8.79 -4.68 -44.94
C TRP A 704 -7.72 -4.19 -43.98
N GLU A 705 -6.95 -3.20 -44.43
CA GLU A 705 -5.95 -2.54 -43.59
C GLU A 705 -6.53 -1.23 -43.07
N ASP A 706 -6.50 -1.03 -41.76
CA ASP A 706 -6.99 0.21 -41.13
C ASP A 706 -5.98 0.71 -40.08
N ASP A 707 -6.02 2.00 -39.76
CA ASP A 707 -5.17 2.63 -38.77
C ASP A 707 -5.96 3.38 -37.70
N GLY A 708 -6.15 2.69 -36.57
CA GLY A 708 -6.61 3.31 -35.36
C GLY A 708 -8.12 3.46 -35.26
N LEU A 709 -8.87 2.38 -35.48
CA LEU A 709 -10.31 2.35 -35.26
C LEU A 709 -10.62 2.67 -33.79
N MET A 710 -11.21 3.83 -33.55
CA MET A 710 -11.64 4.21 -32.21
C MET A 710 -13.07 3.74 -32.00
N ILE A 711 -13.24 2.67 -31.23
CA ILE A 711 -14.57 2.14 -30.90
C ILE A 711 -15.23 3.07 -29.87
N GLY A 712 -14.46 3.53 -28.88
CA GLY A 712 -14.96 4.37 -27.80
C GLY A 712 -16.01 3.65 -26.97
N ALA A 713 -17.00 4.39 -26.46
CA ALA A 713 -18.13 3.90 -25.67
C ALA A 713 -19.20 3.14 -26.51
N ARG A 714 -18.92 2.80 -27.77
CA ARG A 714 -19.89 2.22 -28.71
C ARG A 714 -19.85 0.70 -28.72
N SER A 715 -20.90 0.09 -29.27
CA SER A 715 -21.02 -1.37 -29.43
C SER A 715 -20.96 -1.72 -30.93
N ILE A 716 -19.84 -2.29 -31.37
CA ILE A 716 -19.55 -2.58 -32.78
C ILE A 716 -19.24 -4.06 -32.95
N SER A 717 -19.81 -4.67 -34.00
CA SER A 717 -19.56 -6.06 -34.41
C SER A 717 -19.00 -6.09 -35.81
N LEU A 718 -17.79 -6.64 -35.99
CA LEU A 718 -17.16 -6.88 -37.28
C LEU A 718 -17.38 -8.34 -37.67
N GLN A 719 -18.16 -8.59 -38.73
CA GLN A 719 -18.50 -9.93 -39.19
C GLN A 719 -17.90 -10.18 -40.56
N GLY A 720 -16.86 -11.01 -40.65
CA GLY A 720 -16.23 -11.43 -41.89
C GLY A 720 -17.02 -12.50 -42.63
N ALA A 721 -16.71 -12.67 -43.92
CA ALA A 721 -17.25 -13.74 -44.77
C ALA A 721 -16.66 -15.13 -44.45
N GLY A 722 -15.52 -15.17 -43.75
CA GLY A 722 -14.82 -16.39 -43.37
C GLY A 722 -13.39 -16.09 -42.93
N VAL A 723 -12.79 -16.95 -42.08
CA VAL A 723 -11.44 -16.73 -41.52
C VAL A 723 -10.32 -16.69 -42.57
N ASN A 724 -10.56 -17.26 -43.75
CA ASN A 724 -9.65 -17.23 -44.89
C ASN A 724 -10.07 -16.22 -45.97
N ASP A 725 -11.32 -15.75 -45.94
CA ASP A 725 -11.91 -14.90 -46.97
C ASP A 725 -11.82 -13.43 -46.60
N THR A 726 -11.97 -13.09 -45.31
CA THR A 726 -11.88 -11.73 -44.79
C THR A 726 -10.69 -11.61 -43.85
N LEU A 727 -9.75 -10.74 -44.20
CA LEU A 727 -8.53 -10.49 -43.45
C LEU A 727 -8.50 -9.05 -42.94
N LEU A 728 -8.47 -8.87 -41.62
CA LEU A 728 -8.36 -7.56 -40.95
C LEU A 728 -6.92 -7.36 -40.46
N MET A 729 -6.35 -6.19 -40.72
CA MET A 729 -4.94 -5.92 -40.43
C MET A 729 -4.74 -4.49 -39.92
N ASN A 730 -3.82 -4.33 -38.98
CA ASN A 730 -3.37 -3.00 -38.60
C ASN A 730 -2.32 -2.48 -39.60
N LYS A 731 -2.34 -1.17 -39.83
CA LYS A 731 -1.42 -0.48 -40.74
C LYS A 731 -0.32 0.24 -39.95
N ILE A 732 0.95 0.08 -40.36
CA ILE A 732 2.11 0.70 -39.68
C ILE A 732 2.19 2.20 -40.06
N THR A 733 1.36 3.03 -39.41
CA THR A 733 1.32 4.50 -39.57
C THR A 733 1.48 5.19 -38.21
N THR A 734 0.81 6.32 -37.95
CA THR A 734 0.95 7.10 -36.72
C THR A 734 0.08 6.60 -35.54
N ARG A 735 -0.90 5.73 -35.79
CA ARG A 735 -1.75 5.08 -34.76
C ARG A 735 -1.45 3.60 -34.56
N ILE A 736 -1.01 2.89 -35.60
CA ILE A 736 -0.50 1.50 -35.59
C ILE A 736 -1.46 0.39 -35.09
N TRP A 737 -2.42 0.59 -34.18
CA TRP A 737 -3.40 -0.46 -33.80
C TRP A 737 -4.52 -0.62 -34.83
N LEU A 738 -5.15 -1.80 -34.84
CA LEU A 738 -6.37 -2.03 -35.60
C LEU A 738 -7.55 -1.35 -34.89
N ALA A 739 -7.76 -1.65 -33.59
CA ALA A 739 -8.86 -1.08 -32.83
C ALA A 739 -8.50 -0.77 -31.37
N CYS A 740 -9.04 0.34 -30.85
CA CYS A 740 -8.95 0.74 -29.45
C CYS A 740 -10.37 0.93 -28.88
N VAL A 741 -10.65 0.23 -27.78
CA VAL A 741 -11.94 0.21 -27.09
C VAL A 741 -11.80 0.93 -25.76
N ILE A 742 -12.69 1.91 -25.51
CA ILE A 742 -12.73 2.68 -24.25
C ILE A 742 -14.14 2.59 -23.67
N GLY A 743 -14.36 1.66 -22.74
CA GLY A 743 -15.66 1.41 -22.12
C GLY A 743 -16.72 0.71 -23.00
N GLY A 744 -16.63 0.78 -24.33
CA GLY A 744 -17.57 0.15 -25.26
C GLY A 744 -17.36 -1.35 -25.47
N LYS A 745 -17.98 -1.90 -26.53
CA LYS A 745 -17.88 -3.30 -26.93
C LYS A 745 -17.39 -3.43 -28.37
N LEU A 746 -16.38 -4.29 -28.58
CA LEU A 746 -15.97 -4.76 -29.90
C LEU A 746 -16.17 -6.27 -29.99
N SER A 747 -16.96 -6.75 -30.95
CA SER A 747 -17.07 -8.17 -31.27
C SER A 747 -16.48 -8.40 -32.67
N ILE A 748 -15.60 -9.39 -32.84
CA ILE A 748 -15.07 -9.79 -34.14
C ILE A 748 -15.39 -11.26 -34.39
N GLN A 749 -16.00 -11.54 -35.55
CA GLN A 749 -16.51 -12.87 -35.88
C GLN A 749 -16.12 -13.28 -37.30
N ASN A 750 -15.77 -14.55 -37.49
CA ASN A 750 -15.53 -15.18 -38.80
C ASN A 750 -14.50 -14.43 -39.67
N ALA A 751 -13.37 -14.02 -39.08
CA ALA A 751 -12.34 -13.26 -39.78
C ALA A 751 -10.93 -13.73 -39.40
N GLY A 752 -9.98 -13.55 -40.32
CA GLY A 752 -8.56 -13.62 -40.02
C GLY A 752 -8.05 -12.26 -39.54
N LEU A 753 -7.24 -12.23 -38.48
CA LEU A 753 -6.54 -11.04 -38.02
C LEU A 753 -5.04 -11.19 -38.28
N ARG A 754 -4.40 -10.21 -38.92
CA ARG A 754 -2.94 -10.17 -39.07
C ARG A 754 -2.32 -8.95 -38.42
N GLN A 755 -1.47 -9.20 -37.43
CA GLN A 755 -0.68 -8.17 -36.77
C GLN A 755 0.56 -7.83 -37.60
N ALA A 756 0.71 -6.57 -37.98
CA ALA A 756 1.90 -6.03 -38.60
C ALA A 756 3.01 -5.82 -37.57
N SER A 757 4.24 -6.25 -37.89
CA SER A 757 5.42 -6.03 -37.04
C SER A 757 5.85 -4.57 -37.04
N SER A 758 6.04 -3.98 -35.87
CA SER A 758 6.66 -2.64 -35.70
C SER A 758 7.89 -2.74 -34.81
N SER A 759 8.87 -1.86 -35.03
CA SER A 759 10.00 -1.67 -34.10
C SER A 759 9.59 -0.86 -32.87
N GLU A 760 8.53 -0.05 -32.96
CA GLU A 760 8.01 0.76 -31.87
C GLU A 760 6.91 0.01 -31.11
N TYR A 761 6.89 0.13 -29.78
CA TYR A 761 5.80 -0.37 -28.95
C TYR A 761 4.55 0.48 -29.13
N TYR A 762 3.41 -0.18 -29.32
CA TYR A 762 2.10 0.44 -29.50
C TYR A 762 0.98 -0.21 -28.68
N GLY A 763 1.31 -0.91 -27.59
CA GLY A 763 0.31 -1.60 -26.78
C GLY A 763 -0.02 -2.95 -27.38
N GLY A 764 -0.88 -2.93 -28.38
CA GLY A 764 -1.14 -4.09 -29.20
C GLY A 764 -1.98 -3.81 -30.42
N MET A 765 -2.19 -4.83 -31.27
CA MET A 765 -3.10 -4.72 -32.42
C MET A 765 -4.52 -4.35 -31.97
N LEU A 766 -4.92 -4.84 -30.80
CA LEU A 766 -6.20 -4.59 -30.17
C LEU A 766 -5.96 -4.07 -28.76
N ILE A 767 -6.52 -2.89 -28.46
CA ILE A 767 -6.34 -2.21 -27.17
C ILE A 767 -7.69 -2.14 -26.46
N LEU A 768 -7.74 -2.55 -25.20
CA LEU A 768 -8.89 -2.41 -24.32
C LEU A 768 -8.54 -1.56 -23.10
N ARG A 769 -9.26 -0.46 -22.90
CA ARG A 769 -9.16 0.40 -21.72
C ARG A 769 -10.57 0.73 -21.20
N GLY A 770 -10.68 1.05 -19.92
CA GLY A 770 -11.99 1.24 -19.26
C GLY A 770 -12.81 -0.04 -19.08
N ASN A 771 -14.05 0.08 -18.58
CA ASN A 771 -14.98 -1.05 -18.32
C ASN A 771 -15.61 -1.64 -19.60
N GLY A 772 -14.84 -1.72 -20.69
CA GLY A 772 -15.30 -2.23 -21.98
C GLY A 772 -15.18 -3.73 -22.13
N MET A 773 -15.49 -4.21 -23.33
CA MET A 773 -15.41 -5.63 -23.68
C MET A 773 -14.85 -5.82 -25.09
N ILE A 774 -13.95 -6.80 -25.23
CA ILE A 774 -13.58 -7.36 -26.53
C ILE A 774 -14.00 -8.83 -26.59
N GLU A 775 -14.69 -9.21 -27.66
CA GLU A 775 -15.22 -10.55 -27.87
C GLU A 775 -14.77 -11.10 -29.23
N PHE A 776 -14.29 -12.34 -29.26
CA PHE A 776 -13.89 -13.03 -30.48
C PHE A 776 -14.65 -14.34 -30.63
N THR A 777 -15.19 -14.59 -31.83
CA THR A 777 -15.81 -15.88 -32.15
C THR A 777 -15.35 -16.37 -33.52
N ASN A 778 -14.72 -17.54 -33.57
CA ASN A 778 -14.21 -18.13 -34.82
C ASN A 778 -13.27 -17.17 -35.56
N VAL A 779 -12.17 -16.80 -34.91
CA VAL A 779 -11.17 -15.84 -35.42
C VAL A 779 -9.79 -16.49 -35.41
N VAL A 780 -9.00 -16.22 -36.46
CA VAL A 780 -7.62 -16.73 -36.57
C VAL A 780 -6.64 -15.57 -36.51
N PHE A 781 -5.78 -15.54 -35.50
CA PHE A 781 -4.73 -14.54 -35.32
C PHE A 781 -3.42 -15.04 -35.92
N LYS A 782 -2.77 -14.22 -36.75
CA LYS A 782 -1.46 -14.50 -37.31
C LYS A 782 -0.57 -13.28 -37.23
N GLN A 783 0.73 -13.53 -37.13
CA GLN A 783 1.73 -12.52 -37.39
C GLN A 783 1.91 -12.33 -38.90
N ARG A 784 1.90 -11.09 -39.39
CA ARG A 784 2.09 -10.76 -40.81
C ARG A 784 3.52 -11.10 -41.25
N GLU A 785 4.53 -10.55 -40.57
CA GLU A 785 5.95 -10.83 -40.85
C GLU A 785 6.54 -11.82 -39.84
N GLN A 786 6.46 -13.14 -40.11
CA GLN A 786 6.92 -14.20 -39.19
C GLN A 786 8.42 -14.16 -38.80
N VAL A 787 9.24 -13.35 -39.50
CA VAL A 787 10.68 -13.23 -39.27
C VAL A 787 11.03 -12.05 -38.34
N ILE A 788 10.10 -11.11 -38.15
CA ILE A 788 10.34 -9.88 -37.39
C ILE A 788 9.66 -9.97 -36.03
N ASN A 789 10.43 -10.04 -34.95
CA ASN A 789 9.85 -10.10 -33.60
C ASN A 789 8.95 -8.87 -33.32
N GLN A 790 7.79 -9.14 -32.71
CA GLN A 790 6.81 -8.14 -32.29
C GLN A 790 7.28 -7.47 -31.00
N SER A 791 7.39 -6.14 -31.01
CA SER A 791 7.60 -5.36 -29.79
C SER A 791 6.31 -5.06 -29.02
N SER A 792 5.14 -5.36 -29.60
CA SER A 792 3.81 -5.09 -29.04
C SER A 792 2.96 -6.35 -28.94
N SER A 793 2.01 -6.35 -28.02
CA SER A 793 1.12 -7.50 -27.81
C SER A 793 0.11 -7.67 -28.95
N THR A 794 -0.48 -8.85 -29.10
CA THR A 794 -1.63 -8.99 -30.02
C THR A 794 -2.86 -8.34 -29.42
N ILE A 795 -3.13 -8.62 -28.15
CA ILE A 795 -4.18 -7.98 -27.35
C ILE A 795 -3.52 -7.35 -26.11
N TYR A 796 -3.80 -6.07 -25.89
CA TYR A 796 -3.37 -5.33 -24.70
C TYR A 796 -4.59 -4.78 -23.98
N ALA A 797 -4.76 -5.11 -22.70
CA ALA A 797 -5.89 -4.66 -21.89
C ALA A 797 -5.45 -4.12 -20.54
N SER A 798 -5.81 -2.87 -20.24
CA SER A 798 -5.54 -2.24 -18.93
C SER A 798 -6.75 -2.22 -18.00
N ALA A 799 -7.93 -2.63 -18.50
CA ALA A 799 -9.19 -2.74 -17.78
C ALA A 799 -10.21 -3.56 -18.61
N GLY A 800 -11.38 -3.85 -18.05
CA GLY A 800 -12.51 -4.45 -18.78
C GLY A 800 -12.39 -5.97 -18.97
N ASN A 801 -13.17 -6.49 -19.92
CA ASN A 801 -13.38 -7.92 -20.13
C ASN A 801 -12.93 -8.39 -21.52
N ILE A 802 -12.31 -9.56 -21.61
CA ILE A 802 -11.99 -10.24 -22.87
C ILE A 802 -12.66 -11.62 -22.90
N ASP A 803 -13.37 -11.93 -23.99
CA ASP A 803 -13.94 -13.26 -24.24
C ASP A 803 -13.48 -13.82 -25.58
N ILE A 804 -12.92 -15.03 -25.58
CA ILE A 804 -12.31 -15.66 -26.75
C ILE A 804 -12.91 -17.05 -26.95
N ILE A 805 -13.65 -17.22 -28.04
CA ILE A 805 -14.42 -18.44 -28.30
C ILE A 805 -14.04 -19.03 -29.66
N LYS A 806 -13.67 -20.31 -29.71
CA LYS A 806 -13.36 -21.04 -30.97
C LYS A 806 -12.30 -20.35 -31.83
N CYS A 807 -11.30 -19.73 -31.21
CA CYS A 807 -10.27 -18.99 -31.94
C CYS A 807 -9.00 -19.82 -32.14
N SER A 808 -8.09 -19.32 -32.98
CA SER A 808 -6.75 -19.89 -33.14
C SER A 808 -5.70 -18.79 -33.16
N PHE A 809 -4.72 -18.85 -32.26
CA PHE A 809 -3.53 -18.03 -32.29
C PHE A 809 -2.39 -18.83 -32.93
N GLU A 810 -2.01 -18.45 -34.16
CA GLU A 810 -0.88 -19.05 -34.86
C GLU A 810 0.46 -18.59 -34.28
N LYS A 811 1.55 -19.12 -34.85
CA LYS A 811 2.91 -18.84 -34.40
C LYS A 811 3.19 -17.34 -34.41
N ALA A 812 3.64 -16.81 -33.27
CA ALA A 812 4.15 -15.46 -33.14
C ALA A 812 5.46 -15.43 -32.35
N THR A 813 6.26 -14.40 -32.60
CA THR A 813 7.56 -14.16 -31.96
C THR A 813 7.56 -12.75 -31.38
N PHE A 814 7.84 -12.60 -30.09
CA PHE A 814 7.86 -11.35 -29.35
C PHE A 814 9.28 -10.99 -28.89
N ILE A 815 9.55 -9.70 -28.76
CA ILE A 815 10.81 -9.15 -28.25
C ILE A 815 10.54 -8.26 -27.05
N ASN A 816 11.11 -8.64 -25.90
CA ASN A 816 10.99 -7.90 -24.64
C ASN A 816 12.33 -7.26 -24.29
N ARG A 817 12.27 -6.16 -23.54
CA ARG A 817 13.44 -5.49 -22.98
C ARG A 817 13.41 -5.54 -21.46
N TYR A 818 14.57 -5.73 -20.88
CA TYR A 818 14.75 -5.86 -19.44
C TYR A 818 14.61 -4.50 -18.70
N ASP A 819 14.99 -3.40 -19.36
CA ASP A 819 14.92 -2.04 -18.83
C ASP A 819 13.55 -1.35 -19.03
N SER A 820 12.54 -2.10 -19.46
CA SER A 820 11.22 -1.59 -19.81
C SER A 820 10.15 -2.24 -18.94
N ALA A 821 9.29 -1.43 -18.33
CA ALA A 821 8.08 -1.89 -17.63
C ALA A 821 7.00 -2.45 -18.58
N ILE A 822 7.26 -2.39 -19.88
CA ILE A 822 6.34 -2.81 -20.94
C ILE A 822 6.86 -4.10 -21.56
N HIS A 823 6.00 -5.12 -21.60
CA HIS A 823 6.28 -6.43 -22.19
C HIS A 823 5.26 -6.81 -23.27
N ALA A 824 5.71 -7.54 -24.28
CA ALA A 824 4.87 -8.05 -25.35
C ALA A 824 4.51 -9.53 -25.12
N ALA A 825 3.24 -9.86 -25.33
CA ALA A 825 2.69 -11.21 -25.27
C ALA A 825 1.54 -11.36 -26.27
N THR A 826 1.01 -12.58 -26.46
CA THR A 826 -0.22 -12.74 -27.26
C THR A 826 -1.37 -11.99 -26.60
N ILE A 827 -1.55 -12.17 -25.29
CA ILE A 827 -2.52 -11.45 -24.47
C ILE A 827 -1.79 -10.87 -23.27
N TYR A 828 -1.85 -9.55 -23.12
CA TYR A 828 -1.28 -8.84 -21.99
C TYR A 828 -2.37 -8.06 -21.27
N CYS A 829 -2.64 -8.43 -20.03
CA CYS A 829 -3.63 -7.81 -19.16
C CYS A 829 -2.92 -7.17 -17.96
N GLU A 830 -3.23 -5.91 -17.64
CA GLU A 830 -2.66 -5.23 -16.48
C GLU A 830 -3.66 -4.30 -15.77
N ASN A 831 -3.22 -3.78 -14.61
CA ASN A 831 -3.83 -2.68 -13.87
C ASN A 831 -5.22 -3.00 -13.29
N ASN A 832 -6.30 -2.64 -13.97
CA ASN A 832 -7.68 -2.78 -13.48
C ASN A 832 -8.49 -3.79 -14.30
N PHE A 833 -7.80 -4.80 -14.84
CA PHE A 833 -8.41 -5.82 -15.70
C PHE A 833 -9.42 -6.67 -14.92
N GLN A 834 -10.58 -6.92 -15.51
CA GLN A 834 -11.69 -7.58 -14.82
C GLN A 834 -11.73 -9.09 -15.05
N LEU A 835 -11.79 -9.53 -16.31
CA LEU A 835 -12.03 -10.94 -16.65
C LEU A 835 -11.43 -11.32 -18.01
N LEU A 836 -10.76 -12.46 -18.05
CA LEU A 836 -10.35 -13.14 -19.29
C LEU A 836 -11.04 -14.50 -19.40
N SER A 837 -11.93 -14.67 -20.38
CA SER A 837 -12.57 -15.94 -20.71
C SER A 837 -12.01 -16.50 -22.01
N ILE A 838 -11.54 -17.76 -21.99
CA ILE A 838 -11.04 -18.46 -23.17
C ILE A 838 -11.69 -19.84 -23.25
N SER A 839 -12.38 -20.11 -24.36
CA SER A 839 -13.02 -21.40 -24.61
C SER A 839 -12.78 -21.91 -26.03
N GLN A 840 -12.56 -23.22 -26.15
CA GLN A 840 -12.38 -23.92 -27.44
C GLN A 840 -11.32 -23.29 -28.35
N THR A 841 -10.29 -22.68 -27.77
CA THR A 841 -9.29 -21.89 -28.50
C THR A 841 -7.94 -22.61 -28.53
N ASN A 842 -7.29 -22.61 -29.68
CA ASN A 842 -5.95 -23.16 -29.85
C ASN A 842 -4.92 -22.02 -29.80
N ILE A 843 -3.94 -22.10 -28.90
CA ILE A 843 -2.77 -21.21 -28.90
C ILE A 843 -1.55 -22.05 -29.28
N SER A 844 -1.02 -21.81 -30.47
CA SER A 844 0.17 -22.50 -30.98
C SER A 844 1.46 -21.84 -30.45
N GLN A 845 2.63 -22.15 -31.06
CA GLN A 845 3.94 -21.75 -30.55
C GLN A 845 4.11 -20.22 -30.42
N GLN A 846 4.20 -19.71 -29.18
CA GLN A 846 4.53 -18.32 -28.85
C GLN A 846 5.97 -18.26 -28.34
N TYR A 847 6.83 -17.52 -29.03
CA TYR A 847 8.23 -17.36 -28.65
C TYR A 847 8.46 -15.96 -28.11
N THR A 848 9.16 -15.83 -27.00
CA THR A 848 9.60 -14.54 -26.48
C THR A 848 11.12 -14.55 -26.34
N SER A 849 11.76 -13.46 -26.77
CA SER A 849 13.21 -13.26 -26.64
C SER A 849 13.49 -11.95 -25.92
N PHE A 850 14.58 -11.89 -25.16
CA PHE A 850 15.08 -10.65 -24.55
C PHE A 850 16.20 -10.06 -25.41
N VAL A 851 16.17 -8.74 -25.63
CA VAL A 851 17.25 -8.03 -26.34
C VAL A 851 18.56 -8.11 -25.55
N ASP A 852 18.48 -7.99 -24.22
CA ASP A 852 19.60 -8.06 -23.29
C ASP A 852 19.15 -8.85 -22.05
N PRO A 853 19.45 -10.16 -21.96
CA PRO A 853 19.03 -10.96 -20.81
C PRO A 853 19.75 -10.46 -19.54
N PRO A 854 19.06 -10.36 -18.39
CA PRO A 854 19.67 -9.90 -17.15
C PRO A 854 20.79 -10.85 -16.71
N THR A 855 21.86 -10.28 -16.14
CA THR A 855 22.93 -11.09 -15.54
C THR A 855 22.46 -11.73 -14.23
N ALA A 856 23.12 -12.80 -13.79
CA ALA A 856 22.80 -13.45 -12.51
C ALA A 856 22.86 -12.48 -11.30
N ASN A 857 23.78 -11.51 -11.32
CA ASN A 857 23.89 -10.48 -10.27
C ASN A 857 22.71 -9.51 -10.29
N VAL A 858 22.22 -9.17 -11.48
CA VAL A 858 21.06 -8.29 -11.66
C VAL A 858 19.79 -8.96 -11.15
N LEU A 859 19.59 -10.25 -11.45
CA LEU A 859 18.49 -11.05 -10.92
C LEU A 859 18.56 -11.21 -9.39
N ARG A 860 19.76 -11.22 -8.80
CA ARG A 860 19.97 -11.36 -7.35
C ARG A 860 19.73 -10.07 -6.58
N LEU A 861 19.88 -8.91 -7.22
CA LEU A 861 19.78 -7.58 -6.60
C LEU A 861 18.40 -6.93 -6.77
N GLN A 862 17.59 -7.35 -7.74
CA GLN A 862 16.23 -6.84 -7.91
C GLN A 862 15.22 -7.68 -7.13
N LYS A 863 14.55 -7.07 -6.15
CA LYS A 863 13.63 -7.78 -5.27
C LYS A 863 12.29 -8.16 -5.93
N ASP A 864 11.81 -7.40 -6.93
CA ASP A 864 10.37 -7.42 -7.31
C ASP A 864 10.02 -7.25 -8.81
N VAL A 865 10.81 -7.74 -9.77
CA VAL A 865 10.40 -7.72 -11.20
C VAL A 865 9.86 -9.07 -11.64
N GLU A 866 8.54 -9.14 -11.87
CA GLU A 866 7.92 -10.24 -12.63
C GLU A 866 8.16 -10.03 -14.13
N PHE A 867 8.90 -10.95 -14.77
CA PHE A 867 9.16 -10.88 -16.20
C PHE A 867 7.97 -11.44 -16.99
N GLY A 868 6.99 -10.59 -17.31
CA GLY A 868 5.84 -10.97 -18.14
C GLY A 868 6.27 -11.44 -19.53
N SER A 869 6.02 -12.71 -19.88
CA SER A 869 6.36 -13.27 -21.19
C SER A 869 5.48 -14.47 -21.58
N GLY A 870 5.47 -14.80 -22.87
CA GLY A 870 4.75 -15.98 -23.39
C GLY A 870 3.39 -15.67 -24.00
N ALA A 871 2.44 -16.61 -23.84
CA ALA A 871 1.13 -16.54 -24.46
C ALA A 871 0.18 -15.58 -23.72
N ILE A 872 0.10 -15.67 -22.40
CA ILE A 872 -0.85 -14.90 -21.59
C ILE A 872 -0.08 -14.35 -20.39
N VAL A 873 -0.16 -13.04 -20.19
CA VAL A 873 0.39 -12.33 -19.04
C VAL A 873 -0.74 -11.57 -18.38
N ILE A 874 -0.91 -11.74 -17.07
CA ILE A 874 -1.97 -11.10 -16.30
C ILE A 874 -1.36 -10.52 -15.04
N LEU A 875 -1.31 -9.20 -14.96
CA LEU A 875 -0.90 -8.43 -13.80
C LEU A 875 -2.17 -7.82 -13.19
N ASN A 876 -2.46 -8.12 -11.92
CA ASN A 876 -3.57 -7.50 -11.17
C ASN A 876 -4.97 -7.68 -11.81
N ALA A 877 -5.37 -8.92 -12.12
CA ALA A 877 -6.77 -9.22 -12.48
C ALA A 877 -7.64 -9.35 -11.23
N SER A 878 -8.82 -8.71 -11.24
CA SER A 878 -9.78 -8.84 -10.14
C SER A 878 -10.45 -10.23 -10.11
N ARG A 879 -10.59 -10.90 -11.26
CA ARG A 879 -11.07 -12.29 -11.40
C ARG A 879 -10.39 -12.98 -12.59
N LEU A 880 -10.01 -14.24 -12.41
CA LEU A 880 -9.48 -15.13 -13.46
C LEU A 880 -10.50 -16.20 -13.81
#